data_AF-A0A961JIB4-F1
#
_entry.id   AF-A0A961JIB4-F1
#
_cell.length_a   1.000
_cell.length_b   1.000
_cell.length_c   1.000
_cell.angle_alpha   90.00
_cell.angle_beta   90.00
_cell.angle_gamma   90.00
#
_symmetry.space_group_name_H-M   'P 1'
#
loop_
_entity.id
_entity.type
_entity.pdbx_description
1 polymer ?
#
loop_
_entity_poly.entity_id
_entity_poly.type
_entity_poly.pdbx_seq_one_letter_code
_entity_poly.pdbx_strand_id
1 'polypeptide(L)'
;METTMSKRPRLRFLGSIAFKFTAILIAMGATTAASLAVAIMVFSTLADSVDTLIEVQLPTMQTSKDVIERSDRVRASLVSITNARDQEELFGRGEEFASELASLEARVVQLGPASRNQIEHAISGLKQNIGLMREAMVSQFAARRSMNDRFKNFMGLEEQTRRRLTEKSDNAQFDLTLAGEETITTVGETLASLTGRDFPMMQALLNARAEINLVAATSLAIMESRDQAVSAILADVVAAGMNRLERAATDLQSQVAMVESFRPVLEVVEDLRSMAGRRNGGTALQQRLIALRQKSDGILSGLIDDLSFELALRAEDTAQTNEAAIRKLLDTDAGAISAANAVETAVNALFVAALEGANANTSAELEGAQARMSETADQIDRLASTTGNDLTALLGEISSLASPESGLLRTRHEFLDAAALVRDRSRLAAATLAEVATLAGAESQEAARLMAAEGRDVLDQTQLAGGRLQLIGIVAIAIMLAAPTICWLYILRPMARVTAVTERLARGDLEPVTGLGRTSGEVGRMASALAVFRDGMVERQAMQAQEERRERDKLEAERAADAERRRLEHEARATAERHESEKRQRDHQDAMRQADMERANQLERDARAAEQVKVVDELALALQRLASGDLTAEITTQFPSGYDELRVNFNAAVQSISDLILILADNANSVNAAALDINNSATDLARRTERNAASLEESSAAIALLDASAKASAETASDTDRIMSDARGEAEGTRQSVESAVFIMSEVESSSHEISKIVDLIENIAFQTNLLALNAGVEAARAGEHGKGFAVVATEVRGLAQRSSEAAKDINTMITSTREQIVKGAVQVKEAGTALSGILAFFQEISSHIAAISSAAQEQAATTSEISSTIGTLDSAMQRNAAAFADSMAVSEQLRTRSEVLLGLAQRFRTTKTVARNPVDRESTLKGATANVAA
;
A
#
# COMPACT_ATOMS: atom_id res chain seq x y z
N MET A 1 37.34 2.71 -102.11
CA MET A 1 37.01 1.44 -101.41
C MET A 1 35.50 1.31 -101.47
N GLU A 2 34.85 0.73 -102.50
CA GLU A 2 34.98 -0.66 -102.99
C GLU A 2 34.97 -1.64 -101.79
N THR A 3 34.03 -2.58 -101.59
CA THR A 3 33.28 -3.42 -102.54
C THR A 3 32.16 -4.22 -101.84
N THR A 4 31.14 -4.61 -102.63
CA THR A 4 30.28 -5.83 -102.54
C THR A 4 29.25 -6.02 -101.40
N MET A 5 27.99 -5.67 -101.70
CA MET A 5 26.80 -6.32 -101.11
C MET A 5 26.60 -7.72 -101.71
N SER A 6 26.66 -8.75 -100.85
CA SER A 6 26.39 -10.16 -101.18
C SER A 6 24.88 -10.48 -101.12
N LYS A 7 24.38 -11.11 -102.19
CA LYS A 7 23.00 -11.61 -102.35
C LYS A 7 22.72 -12.77 -101.38
N ARG A 8 21.67 -12.64 -100.55
CA ARG A 8 21.12 -13.74 -99.72
C ARG A 8 20.62 -14.92 -100.60
N PRO A 9 20.86 -16.19 -100.21
CA PRO A 9 20.32 -17.35 -100.90
C PRO A 9 18.81 -17.50 -100.65
N ARG A 10 18.02 -17.63 -101.73
CA ARG A 10 16.58 -17.95 -101.65
C ARG A 10 16.40 -19.45 -101.37
N LEU A 11 15.98 -19.80 -100.15
CA LEU A 11 15.59 -21.16 -99.75
C LEU A 11 14.40 -21.67 -100.59
N ARG A 12 14.65 -22.62 -101.51
CA ARG A 12 13.64 -23.24 -102.40
C ARG A 12 12.77 -24.33 -101.73
N PHE A 13 12.89 -24.56 -100.42
CA PHE A 13 12.17 -25.62 -99.69
C PHE A 13 10.86 -25.18 -99.01
N LEU A 14 10.57 -23.88 -98.94
CA LEU A 14 9.37 -23.31 -98.32
C LEU A 14 8.08 -23.45 -99.17
N GLY A 15 8.16 -24.10 -100.33
CA GLY A 15 7.04 -24.27 -101.26
C GLY A 15 6.18 -25.51 -101.03
N SER A 16 6.67 -26.51 -100.28
CA SER A 16 5.97 -27.79 -100.09
C SER A 16 4.86 -27.69 -99.02
N ILE A 17 3.68 -28.23 -99.34
CA ILE A 17 2.52 -28.29 -98.42
C ILE A 17 2.87 -29.13 -97.18
N ALA A 18 3.60 -30.23 -97.36
CA ALA A 18 4.01 -31.11 -96.27
C ALA A 18 4.86 -30.36 -95.23
N PHE A 19 5.89 -29.63 -95.68
CA PHE A 19 6.79 -28.87 -94.80
C PHE A 19 6.06 -27.83 -93.94
N LYS A 20 5.05 -27.15 -94.52
CA LYS A 20 4.25 -26.14 -93.80
C LYS A 20 3.41 -26.74 -92.68
N PHE A 21 2.85 -27.94 -92.87
CA PHE A 21 2.12 -28.66 -91.83
C PHE A 21 3.05 -29.21 -90.74
N THR A 22 4.21 -29.76 -91.12
CA THR A 22 5.17 -30.29 -90.13
C THR A 22 5.72 -29.17 -89.25
N ALA A 23 5.99 -27.99 -89.82
CA ALA A 23 6.45 -26.83 -89.05
C ALA A 23 5.44 -26.36 -87.99
N ILE A 24 4.13 -26.39 -88.30
CA ILE A 24 3.07 -26.03 -87.34
C ILE A 24 2.97 -27.08 -86.22
N LEU A 25 3.02 -28.37 -86.54
CA LEU A 25 2.98 -29.45 -85.54
C LEU A 25 4.21 -29.43 -84.62
N ILE A 26 5.40 -29.15 -85.16
CA ILE A 26 6.62 -28.99 -84.37
C ILE A 26 6.50 -27.78 -83.45
N ALA A 27 5.96 -26.65 -83.93
CA ALA A 27 5.73 -25.46 -83.10
C ALA A 27 4.74 -25.73 -81.95
N MET A 28 3.64 -26.43 -82.22
CA MET A 28 2.68 -26.84 -81.18
C MET A 28 3.30 -27.82 -80.18
N GLY A 29 4.03 -28.82 -80.65
CA GLY A 29 4.74 -29.78 -79.80
C GLY A 29 5.79 -29.10 -78.91
N ALA A 30 6.53 -28.13 -79.45
CA ALA A 30 7.51 -27.34 -78.71
C ALA A 30 6.85 -26.47 -77.63
N THR A 31 5.70 -25.84 -77.90
CA THR A 31 4.96 -25.08 -76.89
C THR A 31 4.44 -25.96 -75.75
N THR A 32 3.93 -27.16 -76.07
CA THR A 32 3.46 -28.10 -75.05
C THR A 32 4.62 -28.63 -74.21
N ALA A 33 5.73 -29.02 -74.82
CA ALA A 33 6.93 -29.46 -74.11
C ALA A 33 7.50 -28.36 -73.20
N ALA A 34 7.54 -27.11 -73.67
CA ALA A 34 7.98 -25.97 -72.86
C ALA A 34 7.05 -25.72 -71.66
N SER A 35 5.73 -25.81 -71.84
CA SER A 35 4.78 -25.67 -70.73
C SER A 35 4.95 -26.77 -69.67
N LEU A 36 5.19 -28.01 -70.10
CA LEU A 36 5.41 -29.15 -69.20
C LEU A 36 6.75 -29.02 -68.45
N ALA A 37 7.82 -28.57 -69.12
CA ALA A 37 9.11 -28.35 -68.48
C ALA A 37 9.05 -27.25 -67.41
N VAL A 38 8.35 -26.14 -67.69
CA VAL A 38 8.10 -25.08 -66.71
C VAL A 38 7.27 -25.60 -65.54
N ALA A 39 6.23 -26.41 -65.79
CA ALA A 39 5.41 -27.00 -64.74
C ALA A 39 6.23 -27.91 -63.81
N ILE A 40 7.05 -28.81 -64.37
CA ILE A 40 7.89 -29.73 -63.58
C ILE A 40 8.90 -28.96 -62.73
N MET A 41 9.60 -27.97 -63.31
CA MET A 41 10.58 -27.14 -62.60
C MET A 41 9.96 -26.41 -61.40
N VAL A 42 8.73 -25.91 -61.56
CA VAL A 42 7.99 -25.21 -60.50
C VAL A 42 7.55 -26.16 -59.41
N PHE A 43 7.04 -27.34 -59.78
CA PHE A 43 6.63 -28.34 -58.78
C PHE A 43 7.82 -28.85 -57.95
N SER A 44 9.00 -29.01 -58.55
CA SER A 44 10.19 -29.43 -57.80
C SER A 44 10.68 -28.36 -56.83
N THR A 45 10.76 -27.09 -57.25
CA THR A 45 11.21 -26.03 -56.33
C THR A 45 10.20 -25.76 -55.23
N LEU A 46 8.89 -25.84 -55.54
CA LEU A 46 7.84 -25.72 -54.54
C LEU A 46 7.89 -26.86 -53.51
N ALA A 47 8.19 -28.09 -53.92
CA ALA A 47 8.33 -29.23 -53.02
C ALA A 47 9.49 -29.04 -52.03
N ASP A 48 10.68 -28.68 -52.52
CA ASP A 48 11.87 -28.48 -51.68
C ASP A 48 11.68 -27.35 -50.64
N SER A 49 11.06 -26.24 -51.05
CA SER A 49 10.76 -25.12 -50.14
C SER A 49 9.69 -25.48 -49.10
N VAL A 50 8.67 -26.26 -49.49
CA VAL A 50 7.62 -26.75 -48.57
C VAL A 50 8.20 -27.74 -47.56
N ASP A 51 9.09 -28.65 -47.99
CA ASP A 51 9.76 -29.59 -47.09
C ASP A 51 10.63 -28.85 -46.07
N THR A 52 11.36 -27.81 -46.49
CA THR A 52 12.16 -26.98 -45.57
C THR A 52 11.29 -26.25 -44.53
N LEU A 53 10.12 -25.75 -44.94
CA LEU A 53 9.16 -25.09 -44.05
C LEU A 53 8.56 -26.07 -43.02
N ILE A 54 8.21 -27.29 -43.46
CA ILE A 54 7.51 -28.29 -42.64
C ILE A 54 8.46 -29.11 -41.77
N GLU A 55 9.60 -29.56 -42.30
CA GLU A 55 10.51 -30.48 -41.62
C GLU A 55 11.54 -29.79 -40.73
N VAL A 56 11.89 -28.54 -41.04
CA VAL A 56 12.92 -27.79 -40.29
C VAL A 56 12.31 -26.66 -39.48
N GLN A 57 11.73 -25.66 -40.14
CA GLN A 57 11.35 -24.42 -39.45
C GLN A 57 10.17 -24.59 -38.49
N LEU A 58 9.15 -25.36 -38.87
CA LEU A 58 7.93 -25.54 -38.06
C LEU A 58 8.22 -26.28 -36.73
N PRO A 59 8.99 -27.39 -36.71
CA PRO A 59 9.42 -28.05 -35.49
C PRO A 59 10.29 -27.15 -34.57
N THR A 60 11.16 -26.31 -35.13
CA THR A 60 11.98 -25.39 -34.33
C THR A 60 11.10 -24.36 -33.60
N MET A 61 10.10 -23.80 -34.29
CA MET A 61 9.12 -22.89 -33.67
C MET A 61 8.28 -23.58 -32.59
N GLN A 62 7.86 -24.83 -32.81
CA GLN A 62 7.11 -25.61 -31.82
C GLN A 62 7.95 -25.92 -30.57
N THR A 63 9.20 -26.35 -30.76
CA THR A 63 10.12 -26.64 -29.65
C THR A 63 10.40 -25.38 -28.83
N SER A 64 10.68 -24.25 -29.50
CA SER A 64 10.87 -22.96 -28.83
C SER A 64 9.63 -22.53 -28.04
N LYS A 65 8.43 -22.67 -28.62
CA LYS A 65 7.17 -22.40 -27.92
C LYS A 65 7.02 -23.25 -26.67
N ASP A 66 7.30 -24.55 -26.74
CA ASP A 66 7.20 -25.44 -25.58
C ASP A 66 8.23 -25.12 -24.50
N VAL A 67 9.43 -24.65 -24.88
CA VAL A 67 10.45 -24.19 -23.92
C VAL A 67 9.97 -22.93 -23.21
N ILE A 68 9.32 -21.99 -23.91
CA ILE A 68 8.73 -20.79 -23.30
C ILE A 68 7.61 -21.19 -22.32
N GLU A 69 6.67 -22.04 -22.74
CA GLU A 69 5.56 -22.50 -21.87
C GLU A 69 6.07 -23.24 -20.63
N ARG A 70 7.13 -24.06 -20.77
CA ARG A 70 7.76 -24.76 -19.65
C ARG A 70 8.50 -23.81 -18.72
N SER A 71 9.21 -22.81 -19.27
CA SER A 71 9.86 -21.76 -18.48
C SER A 71 8.84 -20.99 -17.63
N ASP A 72 7.66 -20.69 -18.18
CA ASP A 72 6.56 -20.05 -17.45
C ASP A 72 6.02 -20.93 -16.30
N ARG A 73 5.91 -22.26 -16.48
CA ARG A 73 5.54 -23.19 -15.39
C ARG A 73 6.61 -23.26 -14.31
N VAL A 74 7.89 -23.30 -14.68
CA VAL A 74 9.01 -23.24 -13.72
C VAL A 74 8.98 -21.92 -12.95
N ARG A 75 8.65 -20.80 -13.60
CA ARG A 75 8.46 -19.50 -12.95
C ARG A 75 7.27 -19.51 -11.98
N ALA A 76 6.16 -20.13 -12.33
CA ALA A 76 5.01 -20.27 -11.42
C ALA A 76 5.38 -21.13 -10.19
N SER A 77 6.11 -22.22 -10.39
CA SER A 77 6.59 -23.08 -9.31
C SER A 77 7.65 -22.37 -8.43
N LEU A 78 8.48 -21.49 -9.01
CA LEU A 78 9.38 -20.61 -8.25
C LEU A 78 8.62 -19.70 -7.28
N VAL A 79 7.52 -19.08 -7.75
CA VAL A 79 6.64 -18.27 -6.89
C VAL A 79 6.01 -19.14 -5.78
N SER A 80 5.64 -20.38 -6.12
CA SER A 80 5.16 -21.35 -5.13
C SER A 80 6.23 -21.61 -4.06
N ILE A 81 7.48 -21.90 -4.42
CA ILE A 81 8.57 -22.09 -3.44
C ILE A 81 8.69 -20.90 -2.50
N THR A 82 8.72 -19.67 -3.03
CA THR A 82 8.89 -18.47 -2.20
C THR A 82 7.74 -18.23 -1.21
N ASN A 83 6.57 -18.81 -1.47
CA ASN A 83 5.40 -18.72 -0.62
C ASN A 83 5.29 -19.87 0.41
N ALA A 84 6.32 -20.73 0.54
CA ALA A 84 6.31 -21.79 1.55
C ALA A 84 6.31 -21.20 2.97
N ARG A 85 5.52 -21.78 3.87
CA ARG A 85 5.33 -21.28 5.25
C ARG A 85 6.24 -21.97 6.26
N ASP A 86 6.67 -23.18 5.95
CA ASP A 86 7.54 -24.00 6.77
C ASP A 86 8.46 -24.88 5.91
N GLN A 87 9.33 -25.62 6.59
CA GLN A 87 10.34 -26.46 5.95
C GLN A 87 9.75 -27.68 5.23
N GLU A 88 8.61 -28.20 5.68
CA GLU A 88 7.94 -29.35 5.07
C GLU A 88 7.30 -28.95 3.74
N GLU A 89 6.59 -27.82 3.72
CA GLU A 89 6.02 -27.22 2.53
C GLU A 89 7.11 -26.79 1.54
N LEU A 90 8.23 -26.24 2.03
CA LEU A 90 9.40 -25.90 1.20
C LEU A 90 9.99 -27.14 0.52
N PHE A 91 10.03 -28.28 1.21
CA PHE A 91 10.51 -29.52 0.64
C PHE A 91 9.58 -30.01 -0.47
N GLY A 92 8.27 -30.10 -0.21
CA GLY A 92 7.27 -30.56 -1.19
C GLY A 92 7.20 -29.67 -2.43
N ARG A 93 7.14 -28.34 -2.26
CA ARG A 93 7.17 -27.38 -3.38
C ARG A 93 8.50 -27.42 -4.13
N GLY A 94 9.60 -27.73 -3.43
CA GLY A 94 10.92 -27.95 -4.03
C GLY A 94 10.97 -29.16 -4.96
N GLU A 95 10.26 -30.25 -4.65
CA GLU A 95 10.16 -31.41 -5.54
C GLU A 95 9.34 -31.11 -6.80
N GLU A 96 8.23 -30.38 -6.66
CA GLU A 96 7.41 -29.94 -7.80
C GLU A 96 8.23 -29.06 -8.76
N PHE A 97 8.98 -28.10 -8.22
CA PHE A 97 9.89 -27.27 -9.01
C PHE A 97 10.96 -28.09 -9.73
N ALA A 98 11.58 -29.07 -9.05
CA ALA A 98 12.58 -29.93 -9.65
C ALA A 98 12.01 -30.74 -10.82
N SER A 99 10.76 -31.20 -10.69
CA SER A 99 10.03 -31.90 -11.76
C SER A 99 9.78 -31.00 -12.97
N GLU A 100 9.24 -29.79 -12.77
CA GLU A 100 9.02 -28.83 -13.88
C GLU A 100 10.33 -28.41 -14.54
N LEU A 101 11.40 -28.21 -13.75
CA LEU A 101 12.72 -27.87 -14.26
C LEU A 101 13.32 -29.00 -15.11
N ALA A 102 13.22 -30.26 -14.65
CA ALA A 102 13.63 -31.41 -15.46
C ALA A 102 12.84 -31.51 -16.77
N SER A 103 11.55 -31.17 -16.72
CA SER A 103 10.67 -31.10 -17.88
C SER A 103 11.10 -30.01 -18.88
N LEU A 104 11.55 -28.86 -18.40
CA LEU A 104 12.15 -27.80 -19.22
C LEU A 104 13.46 -28.26 -19.85
N GLU A 105 14.38 -28.83 -19.07
CA GLU A 105 15.67 -29.35 -19.55
C GLU A 105 15.50 -30.38 -20.67
N ALA A 106 14.54 -31.31 -20.52
CA ALA A 106 14.24 -32.30 -21.54
C ALA A 106 13.82 -31.68 -22.90
N ARG A 107 13.18 -30.51 -22.89
CA ARG A 107 12.76 -29.81 -24.12
C ARG A 107 13.86 -28.95 -24.70
N VAL A 108 14.72 -28.37 -23.87
CA VAL A 108 15.89 -27.57 -24.29
C VAL A 108 16.86 -28.38 -25.14
N VAL A 109 17.00 -29.70 -24.88
CA VAL A 109 17.83 -30.61 -25.69
C VAL A 109 17.39 -30.68 -27.16
N GLN A 110 16.16 -30.28 -27.49
CA GLN A 110 15.64 -30.29 -28.86
C GLN A 110 15.87 -28.97 -29.62
N LEU A 111 16.37 -27.92 -28.95
CA LEU A 111 16.73 -26.65 -29.59
C LEU A 111 18.04 -26.74 -30.39
N GLY A 112 18.28 -25.74 -31.24
CA GLY A 112 19.54 -25.57 -31.95
C GLY A 112 20.76 -25.46 -31.00
N PRO A 113 21.96 -25.87 -31.44
CA PRO A 113 23.13 -26.01 -30.56
C PRO A 113 23.60 -24.69 -29.92
N ALA A 114 23.40 -23.55 -30.58
CA ALA A 114 23.76 -22.23 -30.05
C ALA A 114 22.86 -21.84 -28.86
N SER A 115 21.53 -21.85 -29.05
CA SER A 115 20.56 -21.54 -28.00
C SER A 115 20.59 -22.56 -26.87
N ARG A 116 20.76 -23.85 -27.19
CA ARG A 116 20.84 -24.93 -26.20
C ARG A 116 21.95 -24.67 -25.19
N ASN A 117 23.18 -24.42 -25.65
CA ASN A 117 24.32 -24.19 -24.75
C ASN A 117 24.11 -22.97 -23.84
N GLN A 118 23.52 -21.90 -24.36
CA GLN A 118 23.23 -20.69 -23.57
C GLN A 118 22.14 -20.95 -22.52
N ILE A 119 21.06 -21.63 -22.90
CA ILE A 119 19.96 -21.97 -22.00
C ILE A 119 20.40 -23.00 -20.94
N GLU A 120 21.20 -24.00 -21.29
CA GLU A 120 21.76 -24.96 -20.32
C GLU A 120 22.65 -24.24 -19.28
N HIS A 121 23.46 -23.27 -19.71
CA HIS A 121 24.25 -22.44 -18.80
C HIS A 121 23.35 -21.62 -17.86
N ALA A 122 22.31 -20.99 -18.40
CA ALA A 122 21.32 -20.24 -17.62
C ALA A 122 20.61 -21.16 -16.59
N ILE A 123 20.17 -22.35 -17.00
CA ILE A 123 19.52 -23.34 -16.11
C ILE A 123 20.46 -23.78 -14.98
N SER A 124 21.75 -23.93 -15.25
CA SER A 124 22.74 -24.22 -14.20
C SER A 124 22.81 -23.09 -13.16
N GLY A 125 22.86 -21.83 -13.62
CA GLY A 125 22.79 -20.66 -12.73
C GLY A 125 21.48 -20.57 -11.94
N LEU A 126 20.36 -20.93 -12.57
CA LEU A 126 19.06 -21.03 -11.91
C LEU A 126 19.11 -22.07 -10.77
N LYS A 127 19.61 -23.29 -11.02
CA LYS A 127 19.75 -24.34 -10.00
C LYS A 127 20.56 -23.87 -8.79
N GLN A 128 21.68 -23.17 -9.04
CA GLN A 128 22.50 -22.61 -7.98
C GLN A 128 21.76 -21.55 -7.15
N ASN A 129 21.09 -20.59 -7.82
CA ASN A 129 20.32 -19.55 -7.13
C ASN A 129 19.17 -20.15 -6.30
N ILE A 130 18.48 -21.16 -6.82
CA ILE A 130 17.42 -21.87 -6.09
C ILE A 130 17.96 -22.64 -4.89
N GLY A 131 19.13 -23.29 -5.01
CA GLY A 131 19.81 -23.94 -3.89
C GLY A 131 20.08 -22.97 -2.75
N LEU A 132 20.74 -21.85 -3.05
CA LEU A 132 21.03 -20.79 -2.08
C LEU A 132 19.76 -20.16 -1.49
N MET A 133 18.72 -19.97 -2.32
CA MET A 133 17.42 -19.47 -1.87
C MET A 133 16.79 -20.43 -0.87
N ARG A 134 16.78 -21.74 -1.14
CA ARG A 134 16.23 -22.76 -0.24
C ARG A 134 16.98 -22.81 1.08
N GLU A 135 18.32 -22.76 1.04
CA GLU A 135 19.14 -22.69 2.25
C GLU A 135 18.80 -21.44 3.09
N ALA A 136 18.64 -20.29 2.44
CA ALA A 136 18.22 -19.06 3.09
C ALA A 136 16.81 -19.18 3.70
N MET A 137 15.83 -19.77 3.00
CA MET A 137 14.49 -20.01 3.54
C MET A 137 14.52 -20.95 4.76
N VAL A 138 15.36 -21.99 4.75
CA VAL A 138 15.53 -22.87 5.92
C VAL A 138 16.10 -22.08 7.11
N SER A 139 17.11 -21.25 6.88
CA SER A 139 17.67 -20.36 7.91
C SER A 139 16.60 -19.39 8.44
N GLN A 140 15.77 -18.83 7.56
CA GLN A 140 14.66 -17.95 7.92
C GLN A 140 13.64 -18.65 8.84
N PHE A 141 13.24 -19.89 8.53
CA PHE A 141 12.33 -20.67 9.37
C PHE A 141 12.95 -21.04 10.72
N ALA A 142 14.22 -21.42 10.73
CA ALA A 142 14.96 -21.74 11.96
C ALA A 142 15.08 -20.52 12.87
N ALA A 143 15.43 -19.36 12.31
CA ALA A 143 15.50 -18.08 13.03
C ALA A 143 14.15 -17.71 13.65
N ARG A 144 13.05 -17.82 12.89
CA ARG A 144 11.70 -17.56 13.38
C ARG A 144 11.30 -18.49 14.53
N ARG A 145 11.61 -19.78 14.43
CA ARG A 145 11.33 -20.75 15.52
C ARG A 145 12.15 -20.42 16.77
N SER A 146 13.46 -20.22 16.61
CA SER A 146 14.34 -19.86 17.73
C SER A 146 13.91 -18.58 18.43
N MET A 147 13.48 -17.59 17.66
CA MET A 147 12.96 -16.34 18.17
C MET A 147 11.69 -16.55 19.01
N ASN A 148 10.72 -17.32 18.52
CA ASN A 148 9.51 -17.67 19.30
C ASN A 148 9.86 -18.38 20.61
N ASP A 149 10.82 -19.33 20.57
CA ASP A 149 11.25 -20.06 21.77
C ASP A 149 11.92 -19.12 22.80
N ARG A 150 12.77 -18.19 22.34
CA ARG A 150 13.40 -17.17 23.18
C ARG A 150 12.38 -16.19 23.74
N PHE A 151 11.38 -15.79 22.96
CA PHE A 151 10.31 -14.90 23.41
C PHE A 151 9.44 -15.58 24.48
N LYS A 152 9.16 -16.87 24.32
CA LYS A 152 8.47 -17.68 25.34
C LYS A 152 9.28 -17.77 26.63
N ASN A 153 10.60 -17.98 26.53
CA ASN A 153 11.48 -17.96 27.71
C ASN A 153 11.45 -16.59 28.40
N PHE A 154 11.52 -15.50 27.63
CA PHE A 154 11.47 -14.15 28.15
C PHE A 154 10.16 -13.85 28.90
N MET A 155 9.00 -14.23 28.35
CA MET A 155 7.72 -14.11 29.07
C MET A 155 7.71 -14.92 30.37
N GLY A 156 8.37 -16.09 30.40
CA GLY A 156 8.53 -16.87 31.62
C GLY A 156 9.37 -16.15 32.69
N LEU A 157 10.47 -15.51 32.28
CA LEU A 157 11.33 -14.72 33.17
C LEU A 157 10.66 -13.45 33.67
N GLU A 158 9.94 -12.74 32.80
CA GLU A 158 9.16 -11.55 33.17
C GLU A 158 8.09 -11.90 34.20
N GLU A 159 7.32 -12.97 33.97
CA GLU A 159 6.32 -13.45 34.91
C GLU A 159 6.90 -13.86 36.27
N GLN A 160 8.05 -14.56 36.29
CA GLN A 160 8.74 -14.89 37.54
C GLN A 160 9.24 -13.64 38.27
N THR A 161 9.79 -12.68 37.53
CA THR A 161 10.27 -11.41 38.06
C THR A 161 9.11 -10.63 38.68
N ARG A 162 7.98 -10.52 37.97
CA ARG A 162 6.78 -9.83 38.44
C ARG A 162 6.27 -10.42 39.75
N ARG A 163 6.13 -11.75 39.85
CA ARG A 163 5.72 -12.42 41.10
C ARG A 163 6.65 -12.11 42.27
N ARG A 164 7.96 -12.11 42.04
CA ARG A 164 8.95 -11.80 43.07
C ARG A 164 8.90 -10.33 43.49
N LEU A 165 8.68 -9.42 42.55
CA LEU A 165 8.50 -7.99 42.84
C LEU A 165 7.21 -7.75 43.64
N THR A 166 6.10 -8.41 43.30
CA THR A 166 4.85 -8.33 44.06
C THR A 166 5.03 -8.87 45.48
N GLU A 167 5.60 -10.07 45.65
CA GLU A 167 5.89 -10.65 46.98
C GLU A 167 6.74 -9.69 47.82
N LYS A 168 7.76 -9.07 47.22
CA LYS A 168 8.63 -8.12 47.91
C LYS A 168 7.92 -6.81 48.26
N SER A 169 7.08 -6.29 47.36
CA SER A 169 6.26 -5.10 47.60
C SER A 169 5.24 -5.33 48.70
N ASP A 170 4.57 -6.48 48.69
CA ASP A 170 3.59 -6.87 49.72
C ASP A 170 4.24 -6.98 51.09
N ASN A 171 5.41 -7.63 51.18
CA ASN A 171 6.19 -7.71 52.42
C ASN A 171 6.64 -6.33 52.91
N ALA A 172 7.17 -5.49 52.02
CA ALA A 172 7.58 -4.13 52.38
C ALA A 172 6.38 -3.28 52.84
N GLN A 173 5.21 -3.45 52.22
CA GLN A 173 3.98 -2.76 52.62
C GLN A 173 3.45 -3.26 53.97
N PHE A 174 3.55 -4.57 54.25
CA PHE A 174 3.22 -5.13 55.55
C PHE A 174 4.15 -4.59 56.65
N ASP A 175 5.47 -4.62 56.42
CA ASP A 175 6.48 -4.10 57.35
C ASP A 175 6.28 -2.60 57.61
N LEU A 176 5.98 -1.83 56.55
CA LEU A 176 5.67 -0.40 56.66
C LEU A 176 4.41 -0.13 57.50
N THR A 177 3.39 -0.98 57.36
CA THR A 177 2.15 -0.88 58.15
C THR A 177 2.42 -1.19 59.61
N LEU A 178 3.16 -2.27 59.88
CA LEU A 178 3.50 -2.69 61.24
C LEU A 178 4.38 -1.67 61.96
N ALA A 179 5.43 -1.18 61.31
CA ALA A 179 6.31 -0.15 61.86
C ALA A 179 5.60 1.20 62.00
N GLY A 180 4.66 1.52 61.10
CA GLY A 180 3.78 2.68 61.23
C GLY A 180 2.91 2.61 62.48
N GLU A 181 2.31 1.45 62.77
CA GLU A 181 1.46 1.22 63.94
C GLU A 181 2.27 1.27 65.26
N GLU A 182 3.47 0.70 65.27
CA GLU A 182 4.41 0.82 66.40
C GLU A 182 4.77 2.29 66.66
N THR A 183 5.13 3.04 65.61
CA THR A 183 5.45 4.47 65.72
C THR A 183 4.27 5.28 66.25
N ILE A 184 3.06 5.05 65.74
CA ILE A 184 1.84 5.72 66.21
C ILE A 184 1.60 5.43 67.69
N THR A 185 1.81 4.18 68.11
CA THR A 185 1.63 3.76 69.50
C THR A 185 2.63 4.47 70.42
N THR A 186 3.92 4.45 70.10
CA THR A 186 4.96 5.10 70.91
C THR A 186 4.76 6.63 71.00
N VAL A 187 4.41 7.27 69.88
CA VAL A 187 4.07 8.70 69.85
C VAL A 187 2.84 8.97 70.71
N GLY A 188 1.81 8.14 70.59
CA GLY A 188 0.57 8.23 71.35
C GLY A 188 0.79 8.13 72.86
N GLU A 189 1.57 7.14 73.30
CA GLU A 189 1.92 6.95 74.71
C GLU A 189 2.72 8.14 75.27
N THR A 190 3.67 8.66 74.50
CA THR A 190 4.46 9.83 74.92
C THR A 190 3.59 11.08 75.02
N LEU A 191 2.76 11.36 74.02
CA LEU A 191 1.84 12.50 74.05
C LEU A 191 0.84 12.39 75.19
N ALA A 192 0.33 11.18 75.47
CA ALA A 192 -0.54 10.94 76.61
C ALA A 192 0.16 11.18 77.95
N SER A 193 1.43 10.79 78.10
CA SER A 193 2.23 11.05 79.30
C SER A 193 2.52 12.55 79.49
N LEU A 194 2.95 13.24 78.43
CA LEU A 194 3.23 14.67 78.46
C LEU A 194 1.97 15.50 78.81
N THR A 195 0.85 15.23 78.14
CA THR A 195 -0.40 15.98 78.31
C THR A 195 -1.18 15.58 79.56
N GLY A 196 -1.18 14.30 79.92
CA GLY A 196 -1.94 13.77 81.04
C GLY A 196 -1.21 13.88 82.37
N ARG A 197 0.13 13.96 82.37
CA ARG A 197 0.94 13.91 83.60
C ARG A 197 1.87 15.11 83.75
N ASP A 198 2.78 15.30 82.80
CA ASP A 198 3.93 16.20 83.01
C ASP A 198 3.55 17.69 82.90
N PHE A 199 2.69 18.09 81.95
CA PHE A 199 2.17 19.47 81.86
C PHE A 199 1.25 19.87 83.03
N PRO A 200 0.27 19.05 83.44
CA PRO A 200 -0.54 19.33 84.63
C PRO A 200 0.32 19.51 85.89
N MET A 201 1.39 18.71 86.05
CA MET A 201 2.32 18.83 87.17
C MET A 201 3.06 20.17 87.16
N MET A 202 3.58 20.58 86.00
CA MET A 202 4.23 21.88 85.82
C MET A 202 3.27 23.03 86.13
N GLN A 203 2.03 22.93 85.65
CA GLN A 203 0.98 23.92 85.92
C GLN A 203 0.64 24.01 87.41
N ALA A 204 0.55 22.88 88.11
CA ALA A 204 0.29 22.85 89.55
C ALA A 204 1.42 23.50 90.36
N LEU A 205 2.69 23.27 90.00
CA LEU A 205 3.85 23.92 90.62
C LEU A 205 3.87 25.44 90.38
N LEU A 206 3.62 25.87 89.14
CA LEU A 206 3.55 27.30 88.79
C LEU A 206 2.40 28.00 89.52
N ASN A 207 1.23 27.35 89.60
CA ASN A 207 0.08 27.86 90.35
C ASN A 207 0.39 27.94 91.85
N ALA A 208 1.01 26.91 92.43
CA ALA A 208 1.43 26.92 93.83
C ALA A 208 2.41 28.07 94.11
N ARG A 209 3.38 28.29 93.22
CA ARG A 209 4.33 29.42 93.31
C ARG A 209 3.63 30.78 93.26
N ALA A 210 2.67 30.95 92.36
CA ALA A 210 1.91 32.19 92.24
C ALA A 210 1.06 32.45 93.50
N GLU A 211 0.32 31.44 93.98
CA GLU A 211 -0.55 31.59 95.15
C GLU A 211 0.24 31.76 96.45
N ILE A 212 1.37 31.07 96.65
CA ILE A 212 2.25 31.29 97.82
C ILE A 212 2.76 32.73 97.84
N ASN A 213 3.22 33.26 96.70
CA ASN A 213 3.68 34.63 96.60
C ASN A 213 2.54 35.63 96.88
N LEU A 214 1.35 35.40 96.33
CA LEU A 214 0.18 36.25 96.54
C LEU A 214 -0.26 36.24 98.01
N VAL A 215 -0.43 35.07 98.61
CA VAL A 215 -0.86 34.88 100.00
C VAL A 215 0.17 35.46 100.98
N ALA A 216 1.47 35.25 100.74
CA ALA A 216 2.52 35.82 101.59
C ALA A 216 2.53 37.35 101.49
N ALA A 217 2.48 37.92 100.28
CA ALA A 217 2.50 39.38 100.08
C ALA A 217 1.25 40.07 100.65
N THR A 218 0.06 39.51 100.42
CA THR A 218 -1.19 40.04 100.96
C THR A 218 -1.27 39.89 102.47
N SER A 219 -0.74 38.79 103.05
CA SER A 219 -0.59 38.63 104.50
C SER A 219 0.35 39.67 105.12
N LEU A 220 1.47 40.00 104.45
CA LEU A 220 2.36 41.09 104.86
C LEU A 220 1.65 42.45 104.77
N ALA A 221 0.90 42.69 103.70
CA ALA A 221 0.13 43.93 103.52
C ALA A 221 -0.99 44.09 104.58
N ILE A 222 -1.63 42.99 105.00
CA ILE A 222 -2.60 43.01 106.12
C ILE A 222 -1.92 43.45 107.41
N MET A 223 -0.66 43.06 107.64
CA MET A 223 0.11 43.44 108.85
C MET A 223 0.55 44.90 108.84
N GLU A 224 0.82 45.49 107.67
CA GLU A 224 1.24 46.89 107.54
C GLU A 224 0.05 47.87 107.40
N SER A 225 -1.11 47.37 106.93
CA SER A 225 -2.30 48.20 106.72
C SER A 225 -2.90 48.68 108.04
N ARG A 226 -3.04 50.00 108.16
CA ARG A 226 -3.75 50.65 109.27
C ARG A 226 -5.26 50.72 109.03
N ASP A 227 -5.72 50.50 107.80
CA ASP A 227 -7.13 50.54 107.41
C ASP A 227 -7.80 49.16 107.55
N GLN A 228 -8.85 49.10 108.36
CA GLN A 228 -9.59 47.87 108.67
C GLN A 228 -10.42 47.34 107.50
N ALA A 229 -10.91 48.21 106.61
CA ALA A 229 -11.65 47.78 105.42
C ALA A 229 -10.72 47.13 104.39
N VAL A 230 -9.53 47.73 104.18
CA VAL A 230 -8.50 47.18 103.29
C VAL A 230 -7.97 45.84 103.81
N SER A 231 -7.71 45.71 105.12
CA SER A 231 -7.31 44.45 105.72
C SER A 231 -8.36 43.35 105.58
N ALA A 232 -9.66 43.68 105.63
CA ALA A 232 -10.74 42.71 105.44
C ALA A 232 -10.78 42.19 103.99
N ILE A 233 -10.68 43.09 103.00
CA ILE A 233 -10.62 42.71 101.58
C ILE A 233 -9.38 41.84 101.30
N LEU A 234 -8.22 42.21 101.84
CA LEU A 234 -6.99 41.43 101.69
C LEU A 234 -7.08 40.07 102.40
N ALA A 235 -7.80 39.97 103.52
CA ALA A 235 -8.03 38.70 104.20
C ALA A 235 -8.90 37.76 103.36
N ASP A 236 -9.89 38.28 102.64
CA ASP A 236 -10.67 37.49 101.67
C ASP A 236 -9.80 37.00 100.50
N VAL A 237 -8.88 37.84 100.01
CA VAL A 237 -7.90 37.45 98.97
C VAL A 237 -6.97 36.35 99.48
N VAL A 238 -6.49 36.45 100.73
CA VAL A 238 -5.67 35.43 101.39
C VAL A 238 -6.43 34.11 101.52
N ALA A 239 -7.69 34.15 101.98
CA ALA A 239 -8.51 32.95 102.14
C ALA A 239 -8.80 32.28 100.78
N ALA A 240 -9.11 33.06 99.76
CA ALA A 240 -9.31 32.56 98.40
C ALA A 240 -8.01 31.97 97.80
N GLY A 241 -6.87 32.61 98.04
CA GLY A 241 -5.56 32.13 97.60
C GLY A 241 -5.14 30.84 98.30
N MET A 242 -5.36 30.74 99.61
CA MET A 242 -5.13 29.50 100.37
C MET A 242 -5.99 28.34 99.85
N ASN A 243 -7.28 28.57 99.54
CA ASN A 243 -8.14 27.54 98.95
C ASN A 243 -7.71 27.10 97.53
N ARG A 244 -7.05 27.97 96.75
CA ARG A 244 -6.47 27.60 95.46
C ARG A 244 -5.14 26.87 95.62
N LEU A 245 -4.32 27.29 96.58
CA LEU A 245 -3.06 26.65 96.93
C LEU A 245 -3.27 25.24 97.49
N GLU A 246 -4.28 25.03 98.34
CA GLU A 246 -4.63 23.70 98.86
C GLU A 246 -5.13 22.76 97.75
N ARG A 247 -5.82 23.30 96.74
CA ARG A 247 -6.18 22.53 95.54
C ARG A 247 -4.94 22.13 94.74
N ALA A 248 -4.05 23.08 94.46
CA ALA A 248 -2.78 22.78 93.76
C ALA A 248 -1.92 21.77 94.53
N ALA A 249 -1.90 21.84 95.87
CA ALA A 249 -1.23 20.87 96.73
C ALA A 249 -1.86 19.47 96.66
N THR A 250 -3.19 19.41 96.59
CA THR A 250 -3.93 18.14 96.41
C THR A 250 -3.65 17.53 95.03
N ASP A 251 -3.60 18.35 93.99
CA ASP A 251 -3.27 17.93 92.64
C ASP A 251 -1.85 17.34 92.57
N LEU A 252 -0.87 17.98 93.24
CA LEU A 252 0.49 17.45 93.37
C LEU A 252 0.57 16.16 94.21
N GLN A 253 -0.27 16.00 95.23
CA GLN A 253 -0.35 14.76 96.03
C GLN A 253 -0.97 13.58 95.28
N SER A 254 -1.89 13.86 94.35
CA SER A 254 -2.52 12.82 93.53
C SER A 254 -1.54 12.09 92.60
N GLN A 255 -0.37 12.69 92.37
CA GLN A 255 0.71 12.17 91.53
C GLN A 255 1.67 11.28 92.33
N VAL A 256 1.27 10.01 92.53
CA VAL A 256 1.91 9.02 93.42
C VAL A 256 3.44 8.86 93.21
N ALA A 257 3.94 9.04 91.98
CA ALA A 257 5.34 8.77 91.63
C ALA A 257 6.36 9.80 92.16
N MET A 258 5.91 11.00 92.58
CA MET A 258 6.81 12.11 92.99
C MET A 258 6.39 12.81 94.29
N VAL A 259 5.51 12.20 95.09
CA VAL A 259 4.99 12.78 96.34
C VAL A 259 6.12 13.18 97.31
N GLU A 260 7.22 12.41 97.34
CA GLU A 260 8.36 12.69 98.20
C GLU A 260 9.13 13.95 97.78
N SER A 261 9.20 14.23 96.47
CA SER A 261 9.80 15.44 95.90
C SER A 261 8.95 16.70 96.20
N PHE A 262 7.63 16.54 96.32
CA PHE A 262 6.71 17.66 96.60
C PHE A 262 6.45 17.90 98.09
N ARG A 263 6.89 17.00 98.98
CA ARG A 263 6.75 17.16 100.44
C ARG A 263 7.20 18.54 100.96
N PRO A 264 8.34 19.11 100.53
CA PRO A 264 8.76 20.43 100.98
C PRO A 264 7.80 21.57 100.57
N VAL A 265 7.09 21.42 99.46
CA VAL A 265 6.05 22.36 99.02
C VAL A 265 4.80 22.23 99.89
N LEU A 266 4.40 21.00 100.24
CA LEU A 266 3.27 20.76 101.14
C LEU A 266 3.52 21.32 102.55
N GLU A 267 4.72 21.15 103.08
CA GLU A 267 5.15 21.75 104.35
C GLU A 267 5.06 23.28 104.30
N VAL A 268 5.45 23.90 103.18
CA VAL A 268 5.31 25.34 102.97
C VAL A 268 3.83 25.76 103.00
N VAL A 269 2.92 24.99 102.39
CA VAL A 269 1.48 25.30 102.39
C VAL A 269 0.91 25.24 103.81
N GLU A 270 1.30 24.24 104.60
CA GLU A 270 0.89 24.11 106.01
C GLU A 270 1.45 25.24 106.88
N ASP A 271 2.73 25.57 106.71
CA ASP A 271 3.38 26.69 107.40
C ASP A 271 2.68 28.01 107.06
N LEU A 272 2.38 28.25 105.78
CA LEU A 272 1.69 29.45 105.31
C LEU A 272 0.27 29.53 105.86
N ARG A 273 -0.48 28.41 105.88
CA ARG A 273 -1.82 28.32 106.46
C ARG A 273 -1.83 28.72 107.93
N SER A 274 -0.81 28.32 108.68
CA SER A 274 -0.72 28.66 110.10
C SER A 274 -0.51 30.16 110.34
N MET A 275 0.04 30.90 109.37
CA MET A 275 0.44 32.30 109.49
C MET A 275 -0.49 33.29 108.74
N ALA A 276 -1.17 32.82 107.70
CA ALA A 276 -2.00 33.60 106.79
C ALA A 276 -3.17 34.31 107.51
N GLY A 277 -3.44 35.57 107.12
CA GLY A 277 -4.59 36.35 107.62
C GLY A 277 -4.47 36.89 109.06
N ARG A 278 -3.34 36.69 109.74
CA ARG A 278 -3.12 37.21 111.10
C ARG A 278 -2.76 38.69 111.08
N ARG A 279 -3.59 39.53 111.71
CA ARG A 279 -3.37 40.99 111.80
C ARG A 279 -2.33 41.41 112.85
N ASN A 280 -2.20 40.66 113.95
CA ASN A 280 -1.33 41.02 115.09
C ASN A 280 -0.03 40.19 115.14
N GLY A 281 0.79 40.27 114.07
CA GLY A 281 1.96 39.42 113.91
C GLY A 281 3.27 39.89 114.55
N GLY A 282 3.46 41.20 114.73
CA GLY A 282 4.75 41.77 115.08
C GLY A 282 5.85 41.52 114.03
N THR A 283 7.01 42.15 114.19
CA THR A 283 8.16 42.05 113.26
C THR A 283 8.67 40.61 113.09
N ALA A 284 8.51 39.75 114.11
CA ALA A 284 8.94 38.35 114.06
C ALA A 284 8.11 37.50 113.09
N LEU A 285 6.78 37.68 113.03
CA LEU A 285 5.93 36.95 112.08
C LEU A 285 6.14 37.47 110.64
N GLN A 286 6.40 38.77 110.49
CA GLN A 286 6.75 39.39 109.21
C GLN A 286 8.05 38.79 108.63
N GLN A 287 9.10 38.69 109.45
CA GLN A 287 10.36 38.06 109.06
C GLN A 287 10.18 36.56 108.74
N ARG A 288 9.34 35.84 109.48
CA ARG A 288 9.03 34.43 109.17
C ARG A 288 8.29 34.26 107.85
N LEU A 289 7.33 35.13 107.52
CA LEU A 289 6.63 35.10 106.22
C LEU A 289 7.57 35.40 105.05
N ILE A 290 8.50 36.34 105.21
CA ILE A 290 9.53 36.65 104.20
C ILE A 290 10.49 35.46 104.02
N ALA A 291 10.96 34.88 105.13
CA ALA A 291 11.85 33.73 105.11
C ALA A 291 11.16 32.48 104.52
N LEU A 292 9.89 32.25 104.86
CA LEU A 292 9.10 31.18 104.27
C LEU A 292 8.98 31.39 102.76
N ARG A 293 8.54 32.57 102.32
CA ARG A 293 8.42 32.90 100.89
C ARG A 293 9.73 32.67 100.12
N GLN A 294 10.87 33.09 100.66
CA GLN A 294 12.19 32.86 100.05
C GLN A 294 12.55 31.37 99.97
N LYS A 295 12.28 30.62 101.04
CA LYS A 295 12.47 29.16 101.09
C LYS A 295 11.58 28.45 100.06
N SER A 296 10.31 28.83 99.98
CA SER A 296 9.34 28.31 99.02
C SER A 296 9.75 28.57 97.58
N ASP A 297 10.24 29.77 97.27
CA ASP A 297 10.65 30.14 95.92
C ASP A 297 11.87 29.35 95.44
N GLY A 298 12.81 29.05 96.35
CA GLY A 298 13.95 28.18 96.08
C GLY A 298 13.54 26.72 95.84
N ILE A 299 12.65 26.18 96.68
CA ILE A 299 12.11 24.82 96.53
C ILE A 299 11.35 24.67 95.22
N LEU A 300 10.43 25.60 94.93
CA LEU A 300 9.58 25.54 93.74
C LEU A 300 10.38 25.79 92.46
N SER A 301 11.38 26.68 92.46
CA SER A 301 12.25 26.85 91.29
C SER A 301 13.05 25.59 91.01
N GLY A 302 13.63 24.94 92.03
CA GLY A 302 14.35 23.68 91.84
C GLY A 302 13.47 22.58 91.26
N LEU A 303 12.24 22.41 91.78
CA LEU A 303 11.30 21.42 91.25
C LEU A 303 10.82 21.72 89.83
N ILE A 304 10.61 23.00 89.50
CA ILE A 304 10.26 23.43 88.13
C ILE A 304 11.43 23.18 87.18
N ASP A 305 12.66 23.45 87.60
CA ASP A 305 13.86 23.23 86.79
C ASP A 305 14.09 21.72 86.57
N ASP A 306 13.97 20.89 87.61
CA ASP A 306 14.10 19.44 87.52
C ASP A 306 13.03 18.84 86.60
N LEU A 307 11.77 19.26 86.75
CA LEU A 307 10.67 18.80 85.90
C LEU A 307 10.85 19.28 84.45
N SER A 308 11.32 20.50 84.23
CA SER A 308 11.62 21.04 82.89
C SER A 308 12.74 20.27 82.21
N PHE A 309 13.78 19.90 82.97
CA PHE A 309 14.90 19.10 82.48
C PHE A 309 14.45 17.67 82.12
N GLU A 310 13.62 17.04 82.96
CA GLU A 310 13.07 15.70 82.68
C GLU A 310 12.13 15.71 81.47
N LEU A 311 11.28 16.74 81.33
CA LEU A 311 10.45 16.96 80.13
C LEU A 311 11.31 17.12 78.87
N ALA A 312 12.37 17.91 78.94
CA ALA A 312 13.27 18.13 77.81
C ALA A 312 13.98 16.83 77.40
N LEU A 313 14.46 16.05 78.37
CA LEU A 313 15.08 14.75 78.11
C LEU A 313 14.12 13.75 77.46
N ARG A 314 12.89 13.61 77.98
CA ARG A 314 11.90 12.70 77.38
C ARG A 314 11.45 13.15 76.00
N ALA A 315 11.27 14.47 75.81
CA ALA A 315 10.90 15.02 74.51
C ALA A 315 12.00 14.77 73.46
N GLU A 316 13.28 14.92 73.83
CA GLU A 316 14.42 14.65 72.97
C GLU A 316 14.57 13.16 72.64
N ASP A 317 14.47 12.27 73.63
CA ASP A 317 14.53 10.81 73.44
C ASP A 317 13.41 10.31 72.51
N THR A 318 12.21 10.85 72.67
CA THR A 318 11.08 10.56 71.77
C THR A 318 11.33 11.09 70.36
N ALA A 319 11.88 12.31 70.23
CA ALA A 319 12.19 12.89 68.92
C ALA A 319 13.23 12.06 68.17
N GLN A 320 14.28 11.60 68.84
CA GLN A 320 15.31 10.75 68.25
C GLN A 320 14.77 9.37 67.84
N THR A 321 13.93 8.77 68.69
CA THR A 321 13.30 7.47 68.40
C THR A 321 12.36 7.58 67.20
N ASN A 322 11.56 8.65 67.13
CA ASN A 322 10.68 8.93 66.00
C ASN A 322 11.48 9.20 64.72
N GLU A 323 12.55 9.98 64.78
CA GLU A 323 13.40 10.24 63.63
C GLU A 323 13.98 8.93 63.08
N ALA A 324 14.49 8.06 63.95
CA ALA A 324 15.03 6.76 63.55
C ALA A 324 13.95 5.85 62.93
N ALA A 325 12.76 5.78 63.52
CA ALA A 325 11.64 4.98 63.01
C ALA A 325 11.15 5.47 61.65
N ILE A 326 10.93 6.78 61.50
CA ILE A 326 10.51 7.41 60.24
C ILE A 326 11.57 7.21 59.16
N ARG A 327 12.85 7.37 59.51
CA ARG A 327 13.95 7.19 58.56
C ARG A 327 14.07 5.74 58.10
N LYS A 328 13.89 4.77 59.00
CA LYS A 328 13.84 3.35 58.63
C LYS A 328 12.68 3.06 57.67
N LEU A 329 11.48 3.55 57.97
CA LEU A 329 10.28 3.46 57.13
C LEU A 329 10.50 4.03 55.72
N LEU A 330 11.15 5.19 55.63
CA LEU A 330 11.42 5.87 54.35
C LEU A 330 12.54 5.22 53.54
N ASP A 331 13.69 4.95 54.15
CA ASP A 331 14.88 4.49 53.44
C ASP A 331 14.81 2.98 53.11
N THR A 332 14.16 2.18 53.95
CA THR A 332 14.15 0.71 53.82
C THR A 332 12.88 0.23 53.10
N ASP A 333 11.71 0.53 53.66
CA ASP A 333 10.47 -0.13 53.26
C ASP A 333 9.82 0.60 52.07
N ALA A 334 9.69 1.93 52.15
CA ALA A 334 9.23 2.74 51.00
C ALA A 334 10.25 2.75 49.85
N GLY A 335 11.55 2.73 50.16
CA GLY A 335 12.64 2.57 49.20
C GLY A 335 12.54 1.24 48.44
N ALA A 336 12.24 0.14 49.14
CA ALA A 336 12.07 -1.18 48.52
C ALA A 336 10.89 -1.23 47.54
N ILE A 337 9.74 -0.62 47.89
CA ILE A 337 8.57 -0.52 47.01
C ILE A 337 8.91 0.31 45.76
N SER A 338 9.56 1.47 45.95
CA SER A 338 9.96 2.31 44.82
C SER A 338 10.96 1.61 43.90
N ALA A 339 11.92 0.87 44.45
CA ALA A 339 12.87 0.09 43.67
C ALA A 339 12.17 -1.03 42.89
N ALA A 340 11.21 -1.72 43.52
CA ALA A 340 10.45 -2.78 42.86
C ALA A 340 9.65 -2.24 41.66
N ASN A 341 8.95 -1.12 41.82
CA ASN A 341 8.21 -0.45 40.74
C ASN A 341 9.14 0.03 39.60
N ALA A 342 10.33 0.53 39.93
CA ALA A 342 11.30 0.94 38.93
C ALA A 342 11.81 -0.24 38.10
N VAL A 343 12.08 -1.38 38.76
CA VAL A 343 12.45 -2.63 38.06
C VAL A 343 11.33 -3.11 37.17
N GLU A 344 10.08 -3.15 37.67
CA GLU A 344 8.92 -3.58 36.87
C GLU A 344 8.74 -2.71 35.62
N THR A 345 8.87 -1.38 35.78
CA THR A 345 8.80 -0.43 34.67
C THR A 345 9.89 -0.68 33.63
N ALA A 346 11.13 -0.91 34.08
CA ALA A 346 12.26 -1.17 33.18
C ALA A 346 12.10 -2.52 32.46
N VAL A 347 11.67 -3.58 33.14
CA VAL A 347 11.39 -4.88 32.52
C VAL A 347 10.28 -4.78 31.48
N ASN A 348 9.21 -4.03 31.76
CA ASN A 348 8.15 -3.77 30.78
C ASN A 348 8.64 -2.96 29.57
N ALA A 349 9.44 -1.92 29.79
CA ALA A 349 10.04 -1.15 28.70
C ALA A 349 10.94 -2.03 27.82
N LEU A 350 11.72 -2.93 28.43
CA LEU A 350 12.53 -3.92 27.72
C LEU A 350 11.64 -4.85 26.88
N PHE A 351 10.51 -5.29 27.45
CA PHE A 351 9.54 -6.14 26.77
C PHE A 351 8.90 -5.46 25.55
N VAL A 352 8.54 -4.19 25.67
CA VAL A 352 8.03 -3.40 24.55
C VAL A 352 9.09 -3.25 23.47
N ALA A 353 10.33 -2.88 23.82
CA ALA A 353 11.42 -2.77 22.84
C ALA A 353 11.73 -4.11 22.16
N ALA A 354 11.61 -5.23 22.89
CA ALA A 354 11.70 -6.57 22.35
C ALA A 354 10.60 -6.89 21.34
N LEU A 355 9.34 -6.50 21.61
CA LEU A 355 8.22 -6.66 20.67
C LEU A 355 8.39 -5.79 19.41
N GLU A 356 8.85 -4.55 19.58
CA GLU A 356 9.16 -3.66 18.45
C GLU A 356 10.24 -4.26 17.57
N GLY A 357 11.35 -4.69 18.17
CA GLY A 357 12.45 -5.33 17.45
C GLY A 357 12.00 -6.64 16.81
N ALA A 358 11.14 -7.40 17.48
CA ALA A 358 10.60 -8.64 16.94
C ALA A 358 9.81 -8.45 15.65
N ASN A 359 9.10 -7.33 15.55
CA ASN A 359 8.29 -6.98 14.39
C ASN A 359 9.02 -6.10 13.37
N ALA A 360 10.27 -5.72 13.62
CA ALA A 360 11.06 -4.90 12.72
C ALA A 360 11.17 -5.54 11.32
N ASN A 361 10.82 -4.79 10.28
CA ASN A 361 10.86 -5.25 8.89
C ASN A 361 12.13 -4.81 8.17
N THR A 362 12.87 -3.88 8.76
CA THR A 362 14.13 -3.36 8.25
C THR A 362 15.24 -3.50 9.28
N SER A 363 16.49 -3.56 8.81
CA SER A 363 17.67 -3.59 9.68
C SER A 363 17.77 -2.32 10.53
N ALA A 364 17.37 -1.15 10.00
CA ALA A 364 17.36 0.11 10.75
C ALA A 364 16.34 0.14 11.90
N GLU A 365 15.12 -0.37 11.69
CA GLU A 365 14.12 -0.53 12.76
C GLU A 365 14.63 -1.48 13.85
N LEU A 366 15.27 -2.59 13.44
CA LEU A 366 15.84 -3.58 14.34
C LEU A 366 16.97 -2.99 15.19
N GLU A 367 17.89 -2.23 14.57
CA GLU A 367 18.97 -1.53 15.26
C GLU A 367 18.43 -0.51 16.27
N GLY A 368 17.38 0.24 15.92
CA GLY A 368 16.73 1.17 16.82
C GLY A 368 16.09 0.50 18.03
N ALA A 369 15.40 -0.63 17.83
CA ALA A 369 14.83 -1.43 18.91
C ALA A 369 15.92 -2.06 19.79
N GLN A 370 17.00 -2.56 19.17
CA GLN A 370 18.16 -3.12 19.87
C GLN A 370 18.85 -2.07 20.75
N ALA A 371 18.99 -0.83 20.28
CA ALA A 371 19.55 0.26 21.09
C ALA A 371 18.68 0.56 22.33
N ARG A 372 17.35 0.64 22.16
CA ARG A 372 16.41 0.81 23.29
C ARG A 372 16.46 -0.36 24.27
N MET A 373 16.55 -1.59 23.77
CA MET A 373 16.70 -2.77 24.61
C MET A 373 17.99 -2.71 25.43
N SER A 374 19.13 -2.42 24.80
CA SER A 374 20.42 -2.33 25.51
C SER A 374 20.43 -1.21 26.54
N GLU A 375 19.87 -0.03 26.22
CA GLU A 375 19.72 1.06 27.19
C GLU A 375 18.88 0.65 28.40
N THR A 376 17.76 -0.04 28.15
CA THR A 376 16.87 -0.48 29.23
C THR A 376 17.50 -1.61 30.06
N ALA A 377 18.26 -2.49 29.44
CA ALA A 377 19.03 -3.52 30.14
C ALA A 377 20.09 -2.92 31.06
N ASP A 378 20.81 -1.88 30.62
CA ASP A 378 21.74 -1.12 31.47
C ASP A 378 21.02 -0.43 32.66
N GLN A 379 19.75 -0.06 32.50
CA GLN A 379 18.94 0.45 33.61
C GLN A 379 18.54 -0.67 34.57
N ILE A 380 18.13 -1.83 34.05
CA ILE A 380 17.80 -3.02 34.84
C ILE A 380 19.02 -3.46 35.67
N ASP A 381 20.21 -3.52 35.09
CA ASP A 381 21.42 -3.94 35.80
C ASP A 381 21.80 -2.97 36.92
N ARG A 382 21.60 -1.66 36.71
CA ARG A 382 21.78 -0.65 37.76
C ARG A 382 20.79 -0.84 38.90
N LEU A 383 19.51 -1.06 38.58
CA LEU A 383 18.46 -1.28 39.58
C LEU A 383 18.64 -2.61 40.33
N ALA A 384 19.09 -3.66 39.64
CA ALA A 384 19.32 -4.98 40.21
C ALA A 384 20.27 -4.93 41.42
N SER A 385 21.28 -4.06 41.37
CA SER A 385 22.22 -3.87 42.49
C SER A 385 21.56 -3.40 43.80
N THR A 386 20.38 -2.77 43.71
CA THR A 386 19.62 -2.24 44.86
C THR A 386 18.51 -3.16 45.34
N THR A 387 18.16 -4.18 44.56
CA THR A 387 16.94 -4.99 44.77
C THR A 387 17.22 -6.32 45.52
N GLY A 388 18.45 -6.54 45.97
CA GLY A 388 18.85 -7.74 46.74
C GLY A 388 19.10 -8.98 45.87
N ASN A 389 19.81 -9.97 46.44
CA ASN A 389 20.38 -11.10 45.69
C ASN A 389 19.36 -11.98 44.95
N ASP A 390 18.12 -12.06 45.44
CA ASP A 390 17.10 -12.98 44.90
C ASP A 390 16.58 -12.57 43.51
N LEU A 391 16.62 -11.28 43.18
CA LEU A 391 16.21 -10.75 41.88
C LEU A 391 17.38 -10.56 40.92
N THR A 392 18.60 -10.42 41.42
CA THR A 392 19.80 -10.16 40.59
C THR A 392 20.03 -11.21 39.52
N ALA A 393 19.78 -12.50 39.83
CA ALA A 393 19.94 -13.58 38.87
C ALA A 393 18.91 -13.49 37.73
N LEU A 394 17.62 -13.30 38.06
CA LEU A 394 16.53 -13.18 37.09
C LEU A 394 16.71 -11.94 36.20
N LEU A 395 17.04 -10.80 36.81
CA LEU A 395 17.27 -9.55 36.10
C LEU A 395 18.52 -9.62 35.21
N GLY A 396 19.57 -10.33 35.63
CA GLY A 396 20.73 -10.60 34.79
C GLY A 396 20.41 -11.49 33.59
N GLU A 397 19.56 -12.51 33.77
CA GLU A 397 19.07 -13.31 32.63
C GLU A 397 18.23 -12.46 31.66
N ILE A 398 17.34 -11.61 32.17
CA ILE A 398 16.54 -10.67 31.37
C ILE A 398 17.44 -9.67 30.62
N SER A 399 18.43 -9.07 31.31
CA SER A 399 19.40 -8.15 30.71
C SER A 399 20.20 -8.83 29.60
N SER A 400 20.59 -10.10 29.79
CA SER A 400 21.33 -10.87 28.76
C SER A 400 20.54 -11.06 27.45
N LEU A 401 19.20 -11.04 27.50
CA LEU A 401 18.35 -11.10 26.30
C LEU A 401 18.44 -9.83 25.46
N ALA A 402 18.91 -8.72 26.03
CA ALA A 402 19.16 -7.47 25.31
C ALA A 402 20.54 -7.40 24.67
N SER A 403 21.37 -8.45 24.80
CA SER A 403 22.69 -8.51 24.15
C SER A 403 22.58 -8.41 22.62
N PRO A 404 23.30 -7.51 21.95
CA PRO A 404 23.30 -7.42 20.49
C PRO A 404 23.81 -8.71 19.81
N GLU A 405 24.77 -9.40 20.42
CA GLU A 405 25.45 -10.53 19.78
C GLU A 405 24.73 -11.86 20.00
N SER A 406 24.10 -12.03 21.16
CA SER A 406 23.56 -13.31 21.63
C SER A 406 22.12 -13.23 22.10
N GLY A 407 21.54 -12.03 22.18
CA GLY A 407 20.23 -11.76 22.73
C GLY A 407 19.08 -12.13 21.80
N LEU A 408 17.89 -11.66 22.16
CA LEU A 408 16.63 -12.00 21.51
C LEU A 408 16.60 -11.54 20.05
N LEU A 409 16.94 -10.27 19.82
CA LEU A 409 16.87 -9.64 18.49
C LEU A 409 17.95 -10.11 17.50
N ARG A 410 19.00 -10.79 17.98
CA ARG A 410 19.99 -11.43 17.11
C ARG A 410 19.34 -12.40 16.12
N THR A 411 18.38 -13.20 16.59
CA THR A 411 17.63 -14.13 15.73
C THR A 411 16.76 -13.41 14.70
N ARG A 412 16.26 -12.21 15.02
CA ARG A 412 15.55 -11.37 14.04
C ARG A 412 16.50 -10.82 12.98
N HIS A 413 17.75 -10.49 13.34
CA HIS A 413 18.78 -10.10 12.37
C HIS A 413 19.03 -11.23 11.36
N GLU A 414 19.20 -12.46 11.84
CA GLU A 414 19.38 -13.64 10.97
C GLU A 414 18.18 -13.86 10.04
N PHE A 415 16.96 -13.65 10.56
CA PHE A 415 15.76 -13.71 9.75
C PHE A 415 15.75 -12.66 8.63
N LEU A 416 16.10 -11.41 8.91
CA LEU A 416 16.11 -10.33 7.93
C LEU A 416 17.20 -10.53 6.86
N ASP A 417 18.40 -10.97 7.27
CA ASP A 417 19.49 -11.31 6.35
C ASP A 417 19.09 -12.46 5.41
N ALA A 418 18.49 -13.51 5.97
CA ALA A 418 17.98 -14.63 5.19
C ALA A 418 16.85 -14.18 4.24
N ALA A 419 15.94 -13.33 4.70
CA ALA A 419 14.85 -12.79 3.88
C ALA A 419 15.35 -11.92 2.71
N ALA A 420 16.39 -11.11 2.94
CA ALA A 420 17.06 -10.33 1.90
C ALA A 420 17.70 -11.26 0.86
N LEU A 421 18.41 -12.31 1.31
CA LEU A 421 19.00 -13.30 0.43
C LEU A 421 17.95 -14.06 -0.39
N VAL A 422 16.82 -14.46 0.21
CA VAL A 422 15.70 -15.10 -0.51
C VAL A 422 15.17 -14.18 -1.61
N ARG A 423 14.96 -12.89 -1.31
CA ARG A 423 14.46 -11.89 -2.27
C ARG A 423 15.43 -11.73 -3.45
N ASP A 424 16.71 -11.59 -3.16
CA ASP A 424 17.75 -11.41 -4.19
C ASP A 424 17.89 -12.65 -5.08
N ARG A 425 17.93 -13.84 -4.48
CA ARG A 425 18.04 -15.10 -5.23
C ARG A 425 16.79 -15.40 -6.04
N SER A 426 15.60 -15.12 -5.52
CA SER A 426 14.34 -15.24 -6.25
C SER A 426 14.31 -14.30 -7.46
N ARG A 427 14.72 -13.04 -7.29
CA ARG A 427 14.80 -12.06 -8.39
C ARG A 427 15.78 -12.51 -9.48
N LEU A 428 16.96 -13.00 -9.11
CA LEU A 428 17.94 -13.53 -10.05
C LEU A 428 17.39 -14.77 -10.78
N ALA A 429 16.77 -15.71 -10.05
CA ALA A 429 16.13 -16.89 -10.64
C ALA A 429 15.03 -16.52 -11.65
N ALA A 430 14.17 -15.56 -11.31
CA ALA A 430 13.14 -15.05 -12.22
C ALA A 430 13.74 -14.36 -13.45
N ALA A 431 14.81 -13.59 -13.29
CA ALA A 431 15.53 -12.97 -14.41
C ALA A 431 16.16 -14.02 -15.33
N THR A 432 16.76 -15.07 -14.78
CA THR A 432 17.31 -16.20 -15.55
C THR A 432 16.21 -16.94 -16.33
N LEU A 433 15.03 -17.14 -15.75
CA LEU A 433 13.89 -17.75 -16.47
C LEU A 433 13.37 -16.85 -17.60
N ALA A 434 13.35 -15.54 -17.39
CA ALA A 434 13.04 -14.57 -18.44
C ALA A 434 14.08 -14.62 -19.56
N GLU A 435 15.38 -14.71 -19.22
CA GLU A 435 16.47 -14.89 -20.19
C GLU A 435 16.26 -16.16 -21.02
N VAL A 436 15.95 -17.30 -20.39
CA VAL A 436 15.62 -18.55 -21.09
C VAL A 436 14.47 -18.36 -22.09
N ALA A 437 13.39 -17.68 -21.68
CA ALA A 437 12.27 -17.40 -22.56
C ALA A 437 12.66 -16.46 -23.72
N THR A 438 13.51 -15.46 -23.49
CA THR A 438 14.01 -14.57 -24.54
C THR A 438 14.91 -15.28 -25.54
N LEU A 439 15.80 -16.16 -25.09
CA LEU A 439 16.69 -16.95 -25.96
C LEU A 439 15.88 -17.91 -26.84
N ALA A 440 14.91 -18.64 -26.24
CA ALA A 440 13.99 -19.46 -27.00
C ALA A 440 13.18 -18.61 -27.99
N GLY A 441 12.65 -17.46 -27.55
CA GLY A 441 11.88 -16.55 -28.40
C GLY A 441 12.67 -15.99 -29.59
N ALA A 442 13.97 -15.70 -29.40
CA ALA A 442 14.87 -15.28 -30.47
C ALA A 442 15.02 -16.35 -31.56
N GLU A 443 15.18 -17.62 -31.16
CA GLU A 443 15.24 -18.75 -32.10
C GLU A 443 13.92 -18.93 -32.88
N SER A 444 12.76 -18.76 -32.22
CA SER A 444 11.46 -18.79 -32.90
C SER A 444 11.27 -17.60 -33.85
N GLN A 445 11.72 -16.40 -33.48
CA GLN A 445 11.71 -15.24 -34.38
C GLN A 445 12.62 -15.43 -35.59
N GLU A 446 13.80 -16.04 -35.40
CA GLU A 446 14.71 -16.34 -36.50
C GLU A 446 14.10 -17.39 -37.43
N ALA A 447 13.51 -18.46 -36.88
CA ALA A 447 12.76 -19.44 -37.66
C ALA A 447 11.60 -18.81 -38.42
N ALA A 448 10.82 -17.91 -37.80
CA ALA A 448 9.73 -17.19 -38.46
C ALA A 448 10.22 -16.24 -39.57
N ARG A 449 11.38 -15.59 -39.38
CA ARG A 449 12.02 -14.76 -40.43
C ARG A 449 12.46 -15.61 -41.60
N LEU A 450 13.08 -16.76 -41.34
CA LEU A 450 13.48 -17.73 -42.37
C LEU A 450 12.27 -18.29 -43.10
N MET A 451 11.18 -18.63 -42.39
CA MET A 451 9.91 -19.02 -43.00
C MET A 451 9.32 -17.93 -43.91
N ALA A 452 9.34 -16.67 -43.46
CA ALA A 452 8.83 -15.56 -44.24
C ALA A 452 9.70 -15.28 -45.49
N ALA A 453 11.01 -15.48 -45.39
CA ALA A 453 11.93 -15.39 -46.52
C ALA A 453 11.69 -16.51 -47.54
N GLU A 454 11.60 -17.76 -47.08
CA GLU A 454 11.31 -18.94 -47.93
C GLU A 454 9.92 -18.83 -48.57
N GLY A 455 8.90 -18.39 -47.82
CA GLY A 455 7.56 -18.16 -48.33
C GLY A 455 7.48 -17.03 -49.37
N ARG A 456 8.31 -15.99 -49.23
CA ARG A 456 8.47 -14.97 -50.27
C ARG A 456 9.16 -15.52 -51.52
N ASP A 457 10.18 -16.35 -51.37
CA ASP A 457 10.85 -16.98 -52.52
C ASP A 457 9.86 -17.87 -53.29
N VAL A 458 9.03 -18.65 -52.58
CA VAL A 458 7.94 -19.44 -53.19
C VAL A 458 6.95 -18.53 -53.94
N LEU A 459 6.55 -17.40 -53.36
CA LEU A 459 5.67 -16.42 -54.01
C LEU A 459 6.30 -15.80 -55.26
N ASP A 460 7.58 -15.43 -55.21
CA ASP A 460 8.30 -14.83 -56.33
C ASP A 460 8.51 -15.86 -57.46
N GLN A 461 8.90 -17.10 -57.12
CA GLN A 461 9.05 -18.18 -58.09
C GLN A 461 7.72 -18.55 -58.75
N THR A 462 6.62 -18.60 -57.99
CA THR A 462 5.28 -18.88 -58.54
C THR A 462 4.78 -17.74 -59.43
N GLN A 463 5.07 -16.47 -59.10
CA GLN A 463 4.74 -15.34 -59.98
C GLN A 463 5.57 -15.35 -61.28
N LEU A 464 6.88 -15.58 -61.19
CA LEU A 464 7.74 -15.69 -62.38
C LEU A 464 7.32 -16.87 -63.27
N ALA A 465 6.94 -18.00 -62.68
CA ALA A 465 6.37 -19.14 -63.38
C ALA A 465 5.04 -18.83 -64.05
N GLY A 466 4.14 -18.14 -63.35
CA GLY A 466 2.86 -17.67 -63.86
C GLY A 466 3.04 -16.77 -65.09
N GLY A 467 3.98 -15.82 -65.03
CA GLY A 467 4.33 -14.97 -66.17
C GLY A 467 4.88 -15.74 -67.36
N ARG A 468 5.75 -16.73 -67.13
CA ARG A 468 6.28 -17.62 -68.18
C ARG A 468 5.18 -18.46 -68.83
N LEU A 469 4.27 -19.01 -68.02
CA LEU A 469 3.12 -19.79 -68.52
C LEU A 469 2.13 -18.92 -69.30
N GLN A 470 1.86 -17.70 -68.85
CA GLN A 470 1.04 -16.73 -69.60
C GLN A 470 1.66 -16.40 -70.97
N LEU A 471 2.98 -16.18 -71.02
CA LEU A 471 3.68 -15.93 -72.29
C LEU A 471 3.58 -17.15 -73.23
N ILE A 472 3.84 -18.36 -72.73
CA ILE A 472 3.70 -19.59 -73.52
C ILE A 472 2.25 -19.76 -74.00
N GLY A 473 1.26 -19.43 -73.16
CA GLY A 473 -0.16 -19.45 -73.50
C GLY A 473 -0.53 -18.45 -74.60
N ILE A 474 -0.04 -17.21 -74.52
CA ILE A 474 -0.23 -16.19 -75.57
C ILE A 474 0.40 -16.66 -76.88
N VAL A 475 1.61 -17.21 -76.84
CA VAL A 475 2.30 -17.77 -78.01
C VAL A 475 1.52 -18.94 -78.60
N ALA A 476 0.98 -19.84 -77.78
CA ALA A 476 0.15 -20.95 -78.23
C ALA A 476 -1.15 -20.47 -78.91
N ILE A 477 -1.82 -19.46 -78.35
CA ILE A 477 -3.01 -18.83 -78.95
C ILE A 477 -2.65 -18.16 -80.29
N ALA A 478 -1.53 -17.44 -80.35
CA ALA A 478 -1.07 -16.81 -81.59
C ALA A 478 -0.78 -17.85 -82.68
N ILE A 479 -0.14 -18.98 -82.35
CA ILE A 479 0.08 -20.10 -83.29
C ILE A 479 -1.25 -20.72 -83.73
N MET A 480 -2.19 -20.92 -82.79
CA MET A 480 -3.52 -21.48 -83.06
C MET A 480 -4.36 -20.61 -84.00
N LEU A 481 -4.25 -19.29 -83.90
CA LEU A 481 -4.93 -18.34 -84.80
C LEU A 481 -4.21 -18.19 -86.14
N ALA A 482 -2.87 -18.17 -86.13
CA ALA A 482 -2.07 -17.98 -87.34
C ALA A 482 -2.12 -19.21 -88.27
N ALA A 483 -2.10 -20.43 -87.73
CA ALA A 483 -2.04 -21.66 -88.51
C ALA A 483 -3.21 -21.84 -89.53
N PRO A 484 -4.49 -21.65 -89.15
CA PRO A 484 -5.62 -21.70 -90.08
C PRO A 484 -5.55 -20.61 -91.15
N THR A 485 -5.21 -19.37 -90.76
CA THR A 485 -5.11 -18.24 -91.70
C THR A 485 -4.00 -18.43 -92.74
N ILE A 486 -2.84 -18.95 -92.33
CA ILE A 486 -1.73 -19.25 -93.23
C ILE A 486 -2.13 -20.39 -94.19
N CYS A 487 -2.80 -21.42 -93.69
CA CYS A 487 -3.29 -22.53 -94.51
C CYS A 487 -4.30 -22.06 -95.57
N TRP A 488 -5.23 -21.18 -95.19
CA TRP A 488 -6.24 -20.61 -96.10
C TRP A 488 -5.63 -19.73 -97.20
N LEU A 489 -4.71 -18.83 -96.84
CA LEU A 489 -4.08 -17.91 -97.79
C LEU A 489 -3.16 -18.61 -98.79
N TYR A 490 -2.39 -19.60 -98.33
CA TYR A 490 -1.29 -20.17 -99.12
C TYR A 490 -1.60 -21.51 -99.77
N ILE A 491 -2.66 -22.22 -99.35
CA ILE A 491 -3.00 -23.55 -99.90
C ILE A 491 -4.38 -23.55 -100.54
N LEU A 492 -5.43 -23.18 -99.78
CA LEU A 492 -6.82 -23.29 -100.28
C LEU A 492 -7.16 -22.27 -101.38
N ARG A 493 -6.75 -21.00 -101.22
CA ARG A 493 -7.04 -19.93 -102.20
C ARG A 493 -6.47 -20.15 -103.61
N PRO A 494 -5.20 -20.59 -103.79
CA PRO A 494 -4.64 -20.85 -105.12
C PRO A 494 -5.26 -22.05 -105.85
N MET A 495 -5.63 -23.12 -105.14
CA MET A 495 -6.28 -24.29 -105.75
C MET A 495 -7.63 -23.92 -106.36
N ALA A 496 -8.45 -23.15 -105.64
CA ALA A 496 -9.76 -22.70 -106.14
C ALA A 496 -9.66 -21.92 -107.47
N ARG A 497 -8.58 -21.13 -107.65
CA ARG A 497 -8.36 -20.37 -108.90
C ARG A 497 -7.91 -21.23 -110.08
N VAL A 498 -7.11 -22.27 -109.85
CA VAL A 498 -6.66 -23.17 -110.92
C VAL A 498 -7.84 -23.99 -111.45
N THR A 499 -8.71 -24.49 -110.57
CA THR A 499 -9.93 -25.22 -110.96
C THR A 499 -10.84 -24.36 -111.85
N ALA A 500 -11.02 -23.08 -111.51
CA ALA A 500 -11.85 -22.14 -112.26
C ALA A 500 -11.30 -21.84 -113.68
N VAL A 501 -9.97 -21.85 -113.87
CA VAL A 501 -9.33 -21.62 -115.18
C VAL A 501 -9.45 -22.86 -116.08
N THR A 502 -9.34 -24.08 -115.54
CA THR A 502 -9.60 -25.31 -116.31
C THR A 502 -11.05 -25.40 -116.78
N GLU A 503 -12.01 -24.91 -116.00
CA GLU A 503 -13.44 -24.91 -116.35
C GLU A 503 -13.83 -23.86 -117.42
N ARG A 504 -13.03 -22.79 -117.55
CA ARG A 504 -13.19 -21.77 -118.60
C ARG A 504 -12.64 -22.22 -119.94
N LEU A 505 -11.46 -22.87 -119.96
CA LEU A 505 -10.83 -23.33 -121.20
C LEU A 505 -11.60 -24.48 -121.88
N ALA A 506 -12.31 -25.30 -121.09
CA ALA A 506 -13.21 -26.34 -121.60
C ALA A 506 -14.46 -25.78 -122.32
N ARG A 507 -14.77 -24.49 -122.17
CA ARG A 507 -15.96 -23.82 -122.75
C ARG A 507 -15.66 -22.98 -124.01
N GLY A 508 -14.44 -23.02 -124.55
CA GLY A 508 -14.10 -22.40 -125.84
C GLY A 508 -13.73 -20.91 -125.79
N ASP A 509 -13.51 -20.36 -124.60
CA ASP A 509 -13.09 -18.98 -124.37
C ASP A 509 -11.54 -18.85 -124.39
N LEU A 510 -11.00 -18.02 -125.29
CA LEU A 510 -9.56 -17.87 -125.57
C LEU A 510 -8.95 -16.57 -124.98
N GLU A 511 -9.59 -15.98 -123.99
CA GLU A 511 -9.06 -14.81 -123.27
C GLU A 511 -7.73 -15.08 -122.53
N PRO A 512 -6.89 -14.04 -122.29
CA PRO A 512 -5.61 -14.19 -121.61
C PRO A 512 -5.76 -14.64 -120.14
N VAL A 513 -5.04 -15.70 -119.74
CA VAL A 513 -4.96 -16.14 -118.35
C VAL A 513 -4.08 -15.17 -117.53
N THR A 514 -4.70 -14.21 -116.84
CA THR A 514 -3.99 -13.28 -115.94
C THR A 514 -4.14 -13.67 -114.46
N GLY A 515 -3.04 -13.64 -113.69
CA GLY A 515 -3.08 -13.78 -112.22
C GLY A 515 -2.43 -15.05 -111.62
N LEU A 516 -1.90 -15.97 -112.43
CA LEU A 516 -1.22 -17.19 -111.97
C LEU A 516 0.32 -17.13 -111.97
N GLY A 517 0.92 -16.03 -112.45
CA GLY A 517 2.38 -15.90 -112.64
C GLY A 517 3.24 -15.81 -111.37
N ARG A 518 2.63 -15.82 -110.17
CA ARG A 518 3.34 -15.75 -108.88
C ARG A 518 3.24 -17.04 -108.04
N THR A 519 2.54 -18.06 -108.53
CA THR A 519 2.33 -19.30 -107.75
C THR A 519 3.47 -20.28 -108.01
N SER A 520 4.43 -20.35 -107.08
CA SER A 520 5.52 -21.33 -107.12
C SER A 520 5.12 -22.63 -106.42
N GLY A 521 5.20 -23.77 -107.11
CA GLY A 521 4.91 -25.11 -106.56
C GLY A 521 4.15 -25.99 -107.54
N GLU A 522 3.55 -27.08 -107.04
CA GLU A 522 2.75 -28.05 -107.82
C GLU A 522 1.60 -27.38 -108.58
N VAL A 523 0.95 -26.38 -107.95
CA VAL A 523 -0.12 -25.57 -108.54
C VAL A 523 0.38 -24.70 -109.72
N GLY A 524 1.64 -24.28 -109.71
CA GLY A 524 2.25 -23.50 -110.81
C GLY A 524 2.59 -24.36 -112.03
N ARG A 525 2.94 -25.64 -111.83
CA ARG A 525 3.22 -26.59 -112.94
C ARG A 525 1.97 -26.96 -113.72
N MET A 526 0.80 -27.01 -113.08
CA MET A 526 -0.49 -27.24 -113.76
C MET A 526 -0.89 -26.05 -114.65
N ALA A 527 -0.56 -24.81 -114.25
CA ALA A 527 -0.89 -23.60 -115.01
C ALA A 527 -0.06 -23.43 -116.30
N SER A 528 1.21 -23.87 -116.31
CA SER A 528 2.07 -23.79 -117.50
C SER A 528 1.69 -24.78 -118.62
N ALA A 529 1.05 -25.91 -118.31
CA ALA A 529 0.66 -26.91 -119.31
C ALA A 529 -0.53 -26.47 -120.18
N LEU A 530 -1.39 -25.59 -119.65
CA LEU A 530 -2.57 -25.06 -120.36
C LEU A 530 -2.21 -23.97 -121.40
N ALA A 531 -1.07 -23.30 -121.25
CA ALA A 531 -0.64 -22.20 -122.13
C ALA A 531 -0.08 -22.68 -123.48
N VAL A 532 0.43 -23.92 -123.56
CA VAL A 532 1.09 -24.50 -124.75
C VAL A 532 0.09 -25.00 -125.81
N PHE A 533 -1.16 -25.24 -125.43
CA PHE A 533 -2.20 -25.79 -126.33
C PHE A 533 -2.87 -24.72 -127.23
N ARG A 534 -2.78 -23.45 -126.83
CA ARG A 534 -3.35 -22.29 -127.55
C ARG A 534 -2.51 -21.91 -128.78
N ASP A 535 -1.19 -22.06 -128.72
CA ASP A 535 -0.24 -21.45 -129.67
C ASP A 535 -0.11 -22.19 -131.02
N GLY A 536 -0.85 -23.27 -131.24
CA GLY A 536 -0.84 -24.03 -132.51
C GLY A 536 -1.89 -23.63 -133.55
N MET A 537 -2.82 -22.71 -133.25
CA MET A 537 -4.00 -22.46 -134.10
C MET A 537 -3.96 -21.18 -134.97
N VAL A 538 -2.84 -20.44 -135.07
CA VAL A 538 -2.82 -19.08 -135.68
C VAL A 538 -1.71 -18.86 -136.73
N GLU A 539 -1.45 -19.82 -137.63
CA GLU A 539 -0.39 -19.68 -138.67
C GLU A 539 -0.89 -19.82 -140.12
N ARG A 540 -2.17 -19.52 -140.42
CA ARG A 540 -2.70 -19.82 -141.77
C ARG A 540 -3.51 -18.72 -142.48
N GLN A 541 -3.28 -17.42 -142.26
CA GLN A 541 -4.21 -16.47 -142.90
C GLN A 541 -3.82 -15.04 -143.30
N ALA A 542 -2.56 -14.58 -143.36
CA ALA A 542 -2.37 -13.20 -143.86
C ALA A 542 -0.99 -12.87 -144.42
N MET A 543 -0.55 -13.63 -145.43
CA MET A 543 0.36 -13.14 -146.46
C MET A 543 -0.48 -12.45 -147.54
N GLN A 544 -0.74 -11.14 -147.41
CA GLN A 544 -1.23 -10.26 -148.47
C GLN A 544 -1.28 -8.82 -147.93
N ALA A 545 -0.99 -7.83 -148.78
CA ALA A 545 -0.96 -6.39 -148.52
C ALA A 545 0.35 -5.79 -147.96
N GLN A 546 1.47 -6.23 -148.52
CA GLN A 546 2.70 -5.44 -148.59
C GLN A 546 2.84 -4.91 -150.02
N GLU A 547 2.33 -3.70 -150.34
CA GLU A 547 2.79 -3.05 -151.58
C GLU A 547 2.63 -1.52 -151.74
N GLU A 548 2.14 -0.74 -150.76
CA GLU A 548 2.06 0.73 -150.97
C GLU A 548 2.82 1.55 -149.92
N ARG A 549 3.99 1.02 -149.54
CA ARG A 549 5.11 1.88 -149.16
C ARG A 549 5.84 2.28 -150.44
N ARG A 550 5.59 3.49 -150.94
CA ARG A 550 6.63 4.49 -151.25
C ARG A 550 6.07 5.58 -152.15
N GLU A 551 6.08 6.78 -151.59
CA GLU A 551 6.37 8.10 -152.17
C GLU A 551 5.44 9.08 -151.45
N ARG A 552 5.78 9.57 -150.27
CA ARG A 552 7.04 10.26 -149.95
C ARG A 552 7.45 11.19 -151.10
N ASP A 553 7.09 12.44 -150.87
CA ASP A 553 7.90 13.61 -151.15
C ASP A 553 7.87 14.12 -152.59
N LYS A 554 7.04 15.15 -152.80
CA LYS A 554 7.44 16.47 -153.31
C LYS A 554 6.29 17.44 -153.06
N LEU A 555 6.36 18.25 -152.00
CA LEU A 555 6.87 19.61 -152.07
C LEU A 555 6.24 20.37 -153.22
N GLU A 556 5.19 21.14 -152.90
CA GLU A 556 5.08 22.54 -153.25
C GLU A 556 3.74 23.02 -152.70
N ALA A 557 3.84 23.85 -151.68
CA ALA A 557 3.63 25.27 -151.85
C ALA A 557 2.19 25.55 -151.43
N GLU A 558 2.05 26.12 -150.23
CA GLU A 558 1.89 27.57 -150.20
C GLU A 558 0.57 27.92 -150.88
N ARG A 559 -0.46 28.13 -150.04
CA ARG A 559 -1.45 29.21 -150.14
C ARG A 559 -2.63 28.83 -149.24
N ALA A 560 -2.79 29.55 -148.15
CA ALA A 560 -3.65 30.74 -148.10
C ALA A 560 -5.13 30.30 -148.15
N ALA A 561 -5.81 30.38 -147.02
CA ALA A 561 -6.65 31.52 -146.66
C ALA A 561 -8.09 31.28 -147.12
N ASP A 562 -9.02 31.76 -146.30
CA ASP A 562 -10.48 31.64 -146.43
C ASP A 562 -11.03 30.22 -146.33
N ALA A 563 -11.63 29.88 -145.19
CA ALA A 563 -12.98 30.31 -144.86
C ALA A 563 -13.98 29.86 -145.92
N GLU A 564 -14.78 28.90 -145.47
CA GLU A 564 -16.20 29.16 -145.42
C GLU A 564 -16.83 29.46 -146.78
N ARG A 565 -17.15 28.39 -147.50
CA ARG A 565 -18.57 28.16 -147.66
C ARG A 565 -18.77 26.68 -147.48
N ARG A 566 -19.38 26.33 -146.35
CA ARG A 566 -20.84 26.44 -146.21
C ARG A 566 -21.46 25.56 -147.27
N ARG A 567 -22.62 25.11 -146.85
CA ARG A 567 -23.67 24.62 -147.69
C ARG A 567 -23.61 23.12 -147.71
N LEU A 568 -24.61 22.47 -147.16
CA LEU A 568 -25.98 22.88 -146.92
C LEU A 568 -26.52 21.61 -146.23
N GLU A 569 -27.13 21.64 -145.06
CA GLU A 569 -28.44 22.24 -144.79
C GLU A 569 -28.84 21.68 -143.43
N HIS A 570 -29.35 22.54 -142.54
CA HIS A 570 -30.73 22.42 -142.06
C HIS A 570 -30.93 21.16 -141.22
N GLU A 571 -31.20 21.23 -139.92
CA GLU A 571 -32.17 22.07 -139.21
C GLU A 571 -32.17 21.44 -137.80
N ALA A 572 -32.27 22.11 -136.67
CA ALA A 572 -33.04 23.29 -136.37
C ALA A 572 -32.41 23.95 -135.12
N ARG A 573 -32.04 25.23 -135.21
CA ARG A 573 -32.80 26.42 -134.72
C ARG A 573 -32.69 26.59 -133.19
N ALA A 574 -31.96 27.58 -132.67
CA ALA A 574 -32.22 29.04 -132.69
C ALA A 574 -33.47 29.36 -131.84
N THR A 575 -33.50 30.28 -130.86
CA THR A 575 -33.11 31.70 -130.74
C THR A 575 -33.33 32.10 -129.25
N ALA A 576 -32.64 33.01 -128.54
CA ALA A 576 -32.51 34.46 -128.74
C ALA A 576 -31.52 35.01 -127.65
N GLU A 577 -30.41 35.67 -128.01
CA GLU A 577 -30.20 37.13 -128.06
C GLU A 577 -30.32 37.83 -126.69
N ARG A 578 -29.23 38.17 -125.98
CA ARG A 578 -28.44 39.42 -126.10
C ARG A 578 -29.28 40.70 -126.27
N HIS A 579 -29.61 41.33 -125.13
CA HIS A 579 -29.66 42.79 -124.98
C HIS A 579 -29.33 43.16 -123.52
N GLU A 580 -28.76 44.35 -123.32
CA GLU A 580 -28.42 45.02 -122.05
C GLU A 580 -27.03 44.82 -121.44
N SER A 581 -26.10 45.45 -122.14
CA SER A 581 -25.01 46.25 -121.57
C SER A 581 -25.47 47.48 -120.74
N GLU A 582 -26.58 47.44 -119.97
CA GLU A 582 -27.10 48.62 -119.24
C GLU A 582 -27.30 48.49 -117.72
N LYS A 583 -27.07 47.32 -117.10
CA LYS A 583 -27.20 47.19 -115.62
C LYS A 583 -25.87 47.03 -114.88
N ARG A 584 -24.81 47.69 -115.37
CA ARG A 584 -23.53 47.84 -114.67
C ARG A 584 -23.51 48.95 -113.59
N GLN A 585 -24.65 49.49 -113.16
CA GLN A 585 -24.63 50.72 -112.34
C GLN A 585 -25.52 50.78 -111.09
N ARG A 586 -26.29 49.74 -110.73
CA ARG A 586 -27.16 49.82 -109.52
C ARG A 586 -26.75 48.95 -108.33
N ASP A 587 -25.86 47.97 -108.51
CA ASP A 587 -25.55 47.00 -107.42
C ASP A 587 -24.21 47.28 -106.71
N HIS A 588 -23.49 48.35 -107.07
CA HIS A 588 -22.25 48.78 -106.41
C HIS A 588 -22.48 49.66 -105.17
N GLN A 589 -23.73 50.13 -104.92
CA GLN A 589 -24.04 51.05 -103.80
C GLN A 589 -24.46 50.36 -102.49
N ASP A 590 -24.78 49.07 -102.51
CA ASP A 590 -25.08 48.31 -101.28
C ASP A 590 -23.85 47.59 -100.71
N ALA A 591 -22.82 47.34 -101.53
CA ALA A 591 -21.55 46.73 -101.11
C ALA A 591 -20.66 47.68 -100.27
N MET A 592 -20.78 48.99 -100.44
CA MET A 592 -20.00 49.99 -99.68
C MET A 592 -20.58 50.25 -98.28
N ARG A 593 -21.89 50.07 -98.07
CA ARG A 593 -22.52 50.25 -96.75
C ARG A 593 -22.20 49.13 -95.75
N GLN A 594 -21.85 47.94 -96.22
CA GLN A 594 -21.45 46.81 -95.37
C GLN A 594 -19.96 46.87 -94.97
N ALA A 595 -19.07 47.35 -95.83
CA ALA A 595 -17.63 47.42 -95.58
C ALA A 595 -17.23 48.44 -94.50
N ASP A 596 -17.96 49.57 -94.39
CA ASP A 596 -17.74 50.56 -93.32
C ASP A 596 -18.32 50.08 -91.97
N MET A 597 -19.41 49.31 -92.01
CA MET A 597 -20.01 48.67 -90.82
C MET A 597 -19.11 47.55 -90.26
N GLU A 598 -18.38 46.84 -91.13
CA GLU A 598 -17.39 45.82 -90.74
C GLU A 598 -16.12 46.44 -90.14
N ARG A 599 -15.57 47.54 -90.69
CA ARG A 599 -14.41 48.23 -90.11
C ARG A 599 -14.70 48.86 -88.75
N ALA A 600 -15.87 49.46 -88.57
CA ALA A 600 -16.30 50.03 -87.29
C ALA A 600 -16.50 48.93 -86.23
N ASN A 601 -17.14 47.82 -86.59
CA ASN A 601 -17.28 46.66 -85.70
C ASN A 601 -15.95 45.96 -85.40
N GLN A 602 -14.98 45.97 -86.33
CA GLN A 602 -13.67 45.36 -86.12
C GLN A 602 -12.82 46.18 -85.14
N LEU A 603 -12.79 47.52 -85.28
CA LEU A 603 -12.10 48.39 -84.33
C LEU A 603 -12.72 48.34 -82.92
N GLU A 604 -14.05 48.23 -82.83
CA GLU A 604 -14.75 48.05 -81.55
C GLU A 604 -14.49 46.66 -80.93
N ARG A 605 -14.38 45.60 -81.75
CA ARG A 605 -13.96 44.26 -81.30
C ARG A 605 -12.51 44.22 -80.84
N ASP A 606 -11.60 44.88 -81.56
CA ASP A 606 -10.18 44.92 -81.22
C ASP A 606 -9.94 45.76 -79.95
N ALA A 607 -10.68 46.86 -79.77
CA ALA A 607 -10.66 47.65 -78.52
C ALA A 607 -11.22 46.87 -77.33
N ARG A 608 -12.37 46.19 -77.48
CA ARG A 608 -12.93 45.31 -76.44
C ARG A 608 -12.04 44.10 -76.15
N ALA A 609 -11.38 43.54 -77.16
CA ALA A 609 -10.42 42.44 -76.99
C ALA A 609 -9.17 42.90 -76.24
N ALA A 610 -8.64 44.10 -76.53
CA ALA A 610 -7.52 44.67 -75.80
C ALA A 610 -7.86 45.01 -74.33
N GLU A 611 -9.08 45.51 -74.09
CA GLU A 611 -9.62 45.69 -72.73
C GLU A 611 -9.77 44.36 -71.99
N GLN A 612 -10.29 43.33 -72.66
CA GLN A 612 -10.45 41.99 -72.11
C GLN A 612 -9.11 41.32 -71.78
N VAL A 613 -8.10 41.45 -72.66
CA VAL A 613 -6.75 40.92 -72.41
C VAL A 613 -6.15 41.53 -71.15
N LYS A 614 -6.26 42.85 -70.96
CA LYS A 614 -5.78 43.51 -69.72
C LYS A 614 -6.49 43.03 -68.46
N VAL A 615 -7.82 42.86 -68.52
CA VAL A 615 -8.61 42.32 -67.40
C VAL A 615 -8.18 40.89 -67.07
N VAL A 616 -7.98 40.05 -68.09
CA VAL A 616 -7.54 38.66 -67.92
C VAL A 616 -6.12 38.57 -67.39
N ASP A 617 -5.19 39.41 -67.86
CA ASP A 617 -3.80 39.40 -67.40
C ASP A 617 -3.66 39.83 -65.94
N GLU A 618 -4.35 40.92 -65.54
CA GLU A 618 -4.38 41.38 -64.13
C GLU A 618 -5.04 40.35 -63.21
N LEU A 619 -6.15 39.74 -63.66
CA LEU A 619 -6.81 38.67 -62.91
C LEU A 619 -5.93 37.41 -62.84
N ALA A 620 -5.22 37.06 -63.91
CA ALA A 620 -4.31 35.90 -63.94
C ALA A 620 -3.13 36.11 -62.99
N LEU A 621 -2.54 37.31 -62.96
CA LEU A 621 -1.48 37.66 -62.01
C LEU A 621 -1.97 37.60 -60.56
N ALA A 622 -3.16 38.14 -60.29
CA ALA A 622 -3.75 38.10 -58.95
C ALA A 622 -4.10 36.66 -58.52
N LEU A 623 -4.63 35.84 -59.42
CA LEU A 623 -4.86 34.40 -59.21
C LEU A 623 -3.57 33.63 -58.98
N GLN A 624 -2.48 33.97 -59.67
CA GLN A 624 -1.17 33.36 -59.48
C GLN A 624 -0.60 33.67 -58.10
N ARG A 625 -0.76 34.92 -57.62
CA ARG A 625 -0.39 35.30 -56.25
C ARG A 625 -1.25 34.56 -55.22
N LEU A 626 -2.56 34.50 -55.42
CA LEU A 626 -3.47 33.73 -54.57
C LEU A 626 -3.09 32.23 -54.53
N ALA A 627 -2.76 31.63 -55.68
CA ALA A 627 -2.33 30.23 -55.78
C ALA A 627 -0.99 29.96 -55.08
N SER A 628 -0.12 30.98 -54.95
CA SER A 628 1.10 30.91 -54.16
C SER A 628 0.89 31.09 -52.64
N GLY A 629 -0.36 31.28 -52.21
CA GLY A 629 -0.72 31.51 -50.81
C GLY A 629 -0.64 32.98 -50.37
N ASP A 630 -0.44 33.93 -51.30
CA ASP A 630 -0.42 35.35 -50.99
C ASP A 630 -1.85 35.92 -50.90
N LEU A 631 -2.41 35.90 -49.68
CA LEU A 631 -3.72 36.48 -49.37
C LEU A 631 -3.67 38.00 -49.13
N THR A 632 -2.55 38.64 -49.45
CA THR A 632 -2.43 40.11 -49.53
C THR A 632 -2.59 40.63 -50.96
N ALA A 633 -2.86 39.74 -51.92
CA ALA A 633 -3.08 40.10 -53.31
C ALA A 633 -4.41 40.85 -53.48
N GLU A 634 -4.32 42.12 -53.87
CA GLU A 634 -5.47 42.97 -54.18
C GLU A 634 -5.33 43.50 -55.61
N ILE A 635 -6.41 43.45 -56.37
CA ILE A 635 -6.50 44.11 -57.68
C ILE A 635 -6.96 45.56 -57.44
N THR A 636 -6.02 46.49 -57.56
CA THR A 636 -6.24 47.94 -57.36
C THR A 636 -6.60 48.67 -58.66
N THR A 637 -6.23 48.10 -59.81
CA THR A 637 -6.54 48.64 -61.14
C THR A 637 -8.03 48.55 -61.42
N GLN A 638 -8.70 49.68 -61.65
CA GLN A 638 -10.14 49.71 -61.98
C GLN A 638 -10.38 49.13 -63.38
N PHE A 639 -11.31 48.19 -63.50
CA PHE A 639 -11.64 47.57 -64.79
C PHE A 639 -12.71 48.37 -65.55
N PRO A 640 -12.80 48.22 -66.89
CA PRO A 640 -13.85 48.83 -67.70
C PRO A 640 -15.26 48.44 -67.25
N SER A 641 -16.25 49.31 -67.49
CA SER A 641 -17.65 49.08 -67.10
C SER A 641 -18.21 47.83 -67.77
N GLY A 642 -18.55 46.82 -66.95
CA GLY A 642 -18.92 45.47 -67.39
C GLY A 642 -18.04 44.37 -66.80
N TYR A 643 -16.81 44.68 -66.37
CA TYR A 643 -15.86 43.73 -65.79
C TYR A 643 -15.42 44.05 -64.35
N ASP A 644 -15.65 45.27 -63.84
CA ASP A 644 -15.20 45.69 -62.49
C ASP A 644 -15.81 44.87 -61.34
N GLU A 645 -16.95 44.22 -61.56
CA GLU A 645 -17.52 43.27 -60.61
C GLU A 645 -16.59 42.08 -60.33
N LEU A 646 -15.79 41.65 -61.33
CA LEU A 646 -14.79 40.59 -61.14
C LEU A 646 -13.68 41.01 -60.17
N ARG A 647 -13.25 42.27 -60.23
CA ARG A 647 -12.26 42.84 -59.30
C ARG A 647 -12.80 42.86 -57.88
N VAL A 648 -14.02 43.37 -57.71
CA VAL A 648 -14.69 43.44 -56.39
C VAL A 648 -14.89 42.04 -55.81
N ASN A 649 -15.41 41.10 -56.60
CA ASN A 649 -15.63 39.73 -56.16
C ASN A 649 -14.32 38.99 -55.85
N PHE A 650 -13.27 39.19 -56.64
CA PHE A 650 -11.94 38.63 -56.36
C PHE A 650 -11.38 39.17 -55.03
N ASN A 651 -11.34 40.49 -54.85
CA ASN A 651 -10.81 41.11 -53.63
C ASN A 651 -11.63 40.68 -52.40
N ALA A 652 -12.96 40.61 -52.51
CA ALA A 652 -13.83 40.12 -51.45
C ALA A 652 -13.57 38.64 -51.11
N ALA A 653 -13.31 37.79 -52.11
CA ALA A 653 -12.97 36.39 -51.90
C ALA A 653 -11.60 36.24 -51.21
N VAL A 654 -10.58 36.98 -51.63
CA VAL A 654 -9.25 36.97 -51.00
C VAL A 654 -9.34 37.43 -49.54
N GLN A 655 -10.09 38.51 -49.27
CA GLN A 655 -10.30 39.01 -47.91
C GLN A 655 -11.02 37.97 -47.04
N SER A 656 -12.10 37.36 -47.54
CA SER A 656 -12.84 36.31 -46.81
C SER A 656 -11.95 35.11 -46.47
N ILE A 657 -11.11 34.66 -47.42
CA ILE A 657 -10.15 33.57 -47.19
C ILE A 657 -9.09 34.00 -46.16
N SER A 658 -8.59 35.24 -46.23
CA SER A 658 -7.64 35.79 -45.25
C SER A 658 -8.21 35.79 -43.84
N ASP A 659 -9.45 36.26 -43.67
CA ASP A 659 -10.15 36.30 -42.39
C ASP A 659 -10.39 34.88 -41.84
N LEU A 660 -10.78 33.93 -42.69
CA LEU A 660 -10.92 32.51 -42.29
C LEU A 660 -9.59 31.90 -41.81
N ILE A 661 -8.48 32.17 -42.49
CA ILE A 661 -7.15 31.69 -42.07
C ILE A 661 -6.70 32.33 -40.76
N LEU A 662 -6.98 33.61 -40.55
CA LEU A 662 -6.70 34.30 -39.28
C LEU A 662 -7.52 33.72 -38.13
N ILE A 663 -8.81 33.47 -38.33
CA ILE A 663 -9.69 32.82 -37.35
C ILE A 663 -9.19 31.39 -37.05
N LEU A 664 -8.77 30.64 -38.07
CA LEU A 664 -8.22 29.29 -37.90
C LEU A 664 -6.93 29.31 -37.06
N ALA A 665 -6.02 30.25 -37.34
CA ALA A 665 -4.78 30.40 -36.58
C ALA A 665 -5.04 30.79 -35.12
N ASP A 666 -5.99 31.68 -34.85
CA ASP A 666 -6.38 32.09 -33.51
C ASP A 666 -7.01 30.94 -32.71
N ASN A 667 -7.91 30.18 -33.33
CA ASN A 667 -8.49 28.97 -32.75
C ASN A 667 -7.42 27.91 -32.46
N ALA A 668 -6.47 27.69 -33.38
CA ALA A 668 -5.37 26.75 -33.15
C ALA A 668 -4.46 27.19 -31.99
N ASN A 669 -4.16 28.49 -31.85
CA ASN A 669 -3.42 29.01 -30.69
C ASN A 669 -4.18 28.81 -29.38
N SER A 670 -5.50 29.03 -29.39
CA SER A 670 -6.36 28.86 -28.22
C SER A 670 -6.47 27.39 -27.80
N VAL A 671 -6.59 26.45 -28.75
CA VAL A 671 -6.56 25.01 -28.47
C VAL A 671 -5.18 24.59 -27.94
N ASN A 672 -4.10 25.14 -28.49
CA ASN A 672 -2.74 24.87 -28.01
C ASN A 672 -2.53 25.34 -26.56
N ALA A 673 -3.01 26.54 -26.21
CA ALA A 673 -2.96 27.06 -24.84
C ALA A 673 -3.81 26.22 -23.88
N ALA A 674 -5.04 25.91 -24.25
CA ALA A 674 -5.92 25.06 -23.45
C ALA A 674 -5.35 23.66 -23.23
N ALA A 675 -4.72 23.05 -24.24
CA ALA A 675 -4.05 21.76 -24.11
C ALA A 675 -2.87 21.82 -23.13
N LEU A 676 -2.12 22.91 -23.10
CA LEU A 676 -1.00 23.11 -22.19
C LEU A 676 -1.48 23.28 -20.73
N ASP A 677 -2.57 24.01 -20.53
CA ASP A 677 -3.21 24.17 -19.21
C ASP A 677 -3.80 22.85 -18.69
N ILE A 678 -4.43 22.05 -19.56
CA ILE A 678 -4.93 20.72 -19.21
C ILE A 678 -3.75 19.81 -18.81
N ASN A 679 -2.64 19.83 -19.56
CA ASN A 679 -1.46 19.01 -19.25
C ASN A 679 -0.85 19.36 -17.88
N ASN A 680 -0.71 20.66 -17.58
CA ASN A 680 -0.24 21.12 -16.28
C ASN A 680 -1.17 20.70 -15.15
N SER A 681 -2.49 20.84 -15.35
CA SER A 681 -3.51 20.46 -14.38
C SER A 681 -3.51 18.94 -14.12
N ALA A 682 -3.41 18.14 -15.19
CA ALA A 682 -3.33 16.68 -15.09
C ALA A 682 -2.06 16.23 -14.37
N THR A 683 -0.94 16.92 -14.57
CA THR A 683 0.33 16.65 -13.87
C THR A 683 0.23 16.95 -12.37
N ASP A 684 -0.40 18.06 -11.97
CA ASP A 684 -0.65 18.36 -10.55
C ASP A 684 -1.57 17.32 -9.92
N LEU A 685 -2.64 16.95 -10.64
CA LEU A 685 -3.62 15.97 -10.16
C LEU A 685 -3.00 14.57 -10.01
N ALA A 686 -2.11 14.17 -10.92
CA ALA A 686 -1.32 12.94 -10.80
C ALA A 686 -0.46 12.93 -9.53
N ARG A 687 0.29 14.01 -9.26
CA ARG A 687 1.09 14.14 -8.01
C ARG A 687 0.22 14.10 -6.75
N ARG A 688 -0.98 14.69 -6.80
CA ARG A 688 -1.94 14.62 -5.68
C ARG A 688 -2.48 13.20 -5.49
N THR A 689 -2.76 12.48 -6.57
CA THR A 689 -3.16 11.07 -6.53
C THR A 689 -2.06 10.20 -5.92
N GLU A 690 -0.79 10.41 -6.27
CA GLU A 690 0.35 9.69 -5.65
C GLU A 690 0.45 9.94 -4.14
N ARG A 691 0.35 11.20 -3.70
CA ARG A 691 0.36 11.52 -2.25
C ARG A 691 -0.83 10.90 -1.52
N ASN A 692 -2.01 10.97 -2.12
CA ASN A 692 -3.22 10.38 -1.53
C ASN A 692 -3.10 8.85 -1.44
N ALA A 693 -2.48 8.19 -2.43
CA ALA A 693 -2.22 6.76 -2.38
C ALA A 693 -1.28 6.38 -1.22
N ALA A 694 -0.20 7.15 -1.01
CA ALA A 694 0.70 6.95 0.13
C ALA A 694 -0.02 7.12 1.49
N SER A 695 -0.86 8.15 1.63
CA SER A 695 -1.70 8.31 2.83
C SER A 695 -2.71 7.18 3.01
N LEU A 696 -3.20 6.59 1.91
CA LEU A 696 -4.12 5.45 1.94
C LEU A 696 -3.41 4.17 2.41
N GLU A 697 -2.16 3.94 1.99
CA GLU A 697 -1.33 2.84 2.47
C GLU A 697 -1.07 2.95 3.98
N GLU A 698 -0.71 4.13 4.47
CA GLU A 698 -0.50 4.38 5.90
C GLU A 698 -1.79 4.17 6.71
N SER A 699 -2.93 4.67 6.20
CA SER A 699 -4.23 4.47 6.83
C SER A 699 -4.62 2.99 6.87
N SER A 700 -4.34 2.23 5.81
CA SER A 700 -4.59 0.79 5.72
C SER A 700 -3.78 0.02 6.77
N ALA A 701 -2.50 0.38 6.96
CA ALA A 701 -1.65 -0.21 7.98
C ALA A 701 -2.16 0.08 9.41
N ALA A 702 -2.60 1.31 9.68
CA ALA A 702 -3.18 1.68 10.97
C ALA A 702 -4.49 0.92 11.25
N ILE A 703 -5.33 0.72 10.24
CA ILE A 703 -6.58 -0.04 10.35
C ILE A 703 -6.33 -1.53 10.56
N ALA A 704 -5.32 -2.11 9.91
CA ALA A 704 -4.91 -3.49 10.17
C ALA A 704 -4.44 -3.68 11.63
N LEU A 705 -3.73 -2.68 12.18
CA LEU A 705 -3.35 -2.67 13.60
C LEU A 705 -4.58 -2.59 14.53
N LEU A 706 -5.55 -1.73 14.20
CA LEU A 706 -6.80 -1.61 14.95
C LEU A 706 -7.63 -2.89 14.93
N ASP A 707 -7.72 -3.58 13.78
CA ASP A 707 -8.42 -4.87 13.67
C ASP A 707 -7.76 -5.95 14.54
N ALA A 708 -6.42 -6.01 14.53
CA ALA A 708 -5.67 -6.91 15.39
C ALA A 708 -5.88 -6.60 16.88
N SER A 709 -5.85 -5.31 17.25
CA SER A 709 -6.09 -4.87 18.63
C SER A 709 -7.52 -5.16 19.12
N ALA A 710 -8.51 -4.98 18.25
CA ALA A 710 -9.91 -5.28 18.58
C ALA A 710 -10.12 -6.78 18.81
N LYS A 711 -9.55 -7.64 17.94
CA LYS A 711 -9.58 -9.11 18.13
C LYS A 711 -8.89 -9.54 19.42
N ALA A 712 -7.70 -9.01 19.69
CA ALA A 712 -6.97 -9.31 20.93
C ALA A 712 -7.75 -8.88 22.18
N SER A 713 -8.44 -7.73 22.12
CA SER A 713 -9.30 -7.26 23.21
C SER A 713 -10.52 -8.16 23.43
N ALA A 714 -11.13 -8.66 22.35
CA ALA A 714 -12.25 -9.60 22.43
C ALA A 714 -11.83 -10.96 23.03
N GLU A 715 -10.67 -11.49 22.64
CA GLU A 715 -10.09 -12.71 23.22
C GLU A 715 -9.75 -12.50 24.69
N THR A 716 -9.05 -11.41 25.03
CA THR A 716 -8.68 -11.09 26.42
C THR A 716 -9.92 -10.93 27.30
N ALA A 717 -10.97 -10.27 26.80
CA ALA A 717 -12.25 -10.17 27.51
C ALA A 717 -12.86 -11.56 27.74
N SER A 718 -12.88 -12.43 26.72
CA SER A 718 -13.39 -13.81 26.87
C SER A 718 -12.60 -14.62 27.89
N ASP A 719 -11.27 -14.51 27.89
CA ASP A 719 -10.42 -15.21 28.86
C ASP A 719 -10.60 -14.67 30.28
N THR A 720 -10.72 -13.35 30.42
CA THR A 720 -10.98 -12.70 31.72
C THR A 720 -12.35 -13.11 32.26
N ASP A 721 -13.38 -13.21 31.42
CA ASP A 721 -14.71 -13.66 31.86
C ASP A 721 -14.66 -15.10 32.41
N ARG A 722 -13.90 -15.99 31.75
CA ARG A 722 -13.68 -17.35 32.24
C ARG A 722 -12.98 -17.37 33.59
N ILE A 723 -11.91 -16.58 33.76
CA ILE A 723 -11.19 -16.47 35.04
C ILE A 723 -12.11 -15.94 36.15
N MET A 724 -12.94 -14.94 35.85
CA MET A 724 -13.90 -14.38 36.81
C MET A 724 -14.98 -15.39 37.19
N SER A 725 -15.45 -16.21 36.23
CA SER A 725 -16.37 -17.31 36.50
C SER A 725 -15.75 -18.35 37.45
N ASP A 726 -14.49 -18.73 37.22
CA ASP A 726 -13.78 -19.69 38.07
C ASP A 726 -13.58 -19.12 39.49
N ALA A 727 -13.10 -17.87 39.61
CA ALA A 727 -12.89 -17.19 40.88
C ALA A 727 -14.20 -17.00 41.68
N ARG A 728 -15.30 -16.70 40.99
CA ARG A 728 -16.64 -16.64 41.59
C ARG A 728 -17.06 -18.01 42.14
N GLY A 729 -16.79 -19.09 41.41
CA GLY A 729 -17.06 -20.45 41.88
C GLY A 729 -16.31 -20.80 43.16
N GLU A 730 -15.04 -20.39 43.27
CA GLU A 730 -14.21 -20.62 44.46
C GLU A 730 -14.65 -19.77 45.66
N ALA A 731 -15.01 -18.51 45.43
CA ALA A 731 -15.59 -17.64 46.46
C ALA A 731 -16.92 -18.18 46.99
N GLU A 732 -17.77 -18.73 46.13
CA GLU A 732 -19.03 -19.36 46.53
C GLU A 732 -18.81 -20.62 47.38
N GLY A 733 -17.83 -21.46 47.02
CA GLY A 733 -17.42 -22.60 47.83
C GLY A 733 -16.86 -22.19 49.21
N THR A 734 -16.10 -21.09 49.24
CA THR A 734 -15.57 -20.52 50.48
C THR A 734 -16.70 -19.98 51.37
N ARG A 735 -17.69 -19.29 50.78
CA ARG A 735 -18.90 -18.82 51.48
C ARG A 735 -19.64 -19.99 52.15
N GLN A 736 -19.82 -21.11 51.45
CA GLN A 736 -20.46 -22.30 52.00
C GLN A 736 -19.66 -22.92 53.18
N SER A 737 -18.33 -22.89 53.09
CA SER A 737 -17.43 -23.37 54.15
C SER A 737 -17.53 -22.49 55.40
N VAL A 738 -17.60 -21.17 55.21
CA VAL A 738 -17.79 -20.19 56.29
C VAL A 738 -19.17 -20.36 56.95
N GLU A 739 -20.24 -20.56 56.18
CA GLU A 739 -21.58 -20.86 56.72
C GLU A 739 -21.58 -22.13 57.59
N SER A 740 -20.85 -23.16 57.13
CA SER A 740 -20.67 -24.40 57.91
C SER A 740 -19.89 -24.16 59.20
N ALA A 741 -18.85 -23.31 59.16
CA ALA A 741 -18.09 -22.93 60.34
C ALA A 741 -18.93 -22.15 61.37
N VAL A 742 -19.81 -21.24 60.93
CA VAL A 742 -20.75 -20.54 61.83
C VAL A 742 -21.70 -21.54 62.51
N PHE A 743 -22.20 -22.52 61.76
CA PHE A 743 -23.06 -23.58 62.31
C PHE A 743 -22.32 -24.39 63.39
N ILE A 744 -21.08 -24.83 63.13
CA ILE A 744 -20.25 -25.56 64.10
C ILE A 744 -20.01 -24.72 65.36
N MET A 745 -19.69 -23.43 65.23
CA MET A 745 -19.49 -22.55 66.38
C MET A 745 -20.75 -22.43 67.25
N SER A 746 -21.93 -22.42 66.64
CA SER A 746 -23.21 -22.46 67.36
C SER A 746 -23.43 -23.78 68.11
N GLU A 747 -23.04 -24.92 67.53
CA GLU A 747 -23.12 -26.22 68.23
C GLU A 747 -22.14 -26.28 69.40
N VAL A 748 -20.91 -25.77 69.24
CA VAL A 748 -19.89 -25.74 70.30
C VAL A 748 -20.32 -24.80 71.44
N GLU A 749 -20.96 -23.67 71.13
CA GLU A 749 -21.54 -22.76 72.12
C GLU A 749 -22.65 -23.44 72.94
N SER A 750 -23.57 -24.15 72.27
CA SER A 750 -24.62 -24.93 72.93
C SER A 750 -24.05 -26.06 73.78
N SER A 751 -23.02 -26.77 73.30
CA SER A 751 -22.36 -27.84 74.04
C SER A 751 -21.67 -27.31 75.30
N SER A 752 -20.99 -26.17 75.20
CA SER A 752 -20.36 -25.50 76.34
C SER A 752 -21.38 -25.09 77.41
N HIS A 753 -22.59 -24.69 76.98
CA HIS A 753 -23.69 -24.39 77.91
C HIS A 753 -24.19 -25.64 78.65
N GLU A 754 -24.30 -26.78 77.97
CA GLU A 754 -24.64 -28.06 78.63
C GLU A 754 -23.56 -28.52 79.62
N ILE A 755 -22.27 -28.36 79.27
CA ILE A 755 -21.17 -28.69 80.19
C ILE A 755 -21.25 -27.81 81.45
N SER A 756 -21.52 -26.50 81.32
CA SER A 756 -21.70 -25.60 82.46
C SER A 756 -22.80 -26.09 83.42
N LYS A 757 -23.96 -26.55 82.91
CA LYS A 757 -25.02 -27.13 83.75
C LYS A 757 -24.57 -28.38 84.50
N ILE A 758 -23.76 -29.23 83.88
CA ILE A 758 -23.20 -30.43 84.52
C ILE A 758 -22.23 -30.02 85.64
N VAL A 759 -21.41 -29.01 85.41
CA VAL A 759 -20.46 -28.49 86.41
C VAL A 759 -21.20 -27.86 87.60
N ASP A 760 -22.27 -27.10 87.36
CA ASP A 760 -23.14 -26.58 88.41
C ASP A 760 -23.78 -27.71 89.23
N LEU A 761 -24.19 -28.81 88.59
CA LEU A 761 -24.70 -30.00 89.27
C LEU A 761 -23.61 -30.65 90.14
N ILE A 762 -22.37 -30.73 89.66
CA ILE A 762 -21.23 -31.26 90.42
C ILE A 762 -20.94 -30.39 91.64
N GLU A 763 -20.96 -29.06 91.52
CA GLU A 763 -20.81 -28.14 92.65
C GLU A 763 -21.92 -28.36 93.69
N ASN A 764 -23.17 -28.52 93.25
CA ASN A 764 -24.29 -28.82 94.13
C ASN A 764 -24.14 -30.17 94.85
N ILE A 765 -23.69 -31.22 94.16
CA ILE A 765 -23.40 -32.53 94.76
C ILE A 765 -22.27 -32.41 95.79
N ALA A 766 -21.21 -31.67 95.46
CA ALA A 766 -20.10 -31.42 96.38
C ALA A 766 -20.57 -30.67 97.65
N PHE A 767 -21.44 -29.66 97.50
CA PHE A 767 -22.03 -28.94 98.63
C PHE A 767 -22.92 -29.84 99.51
N GLN A 768 -23.78 -30.65 98.90
CA GLN A 768 -24.61 -31.63 99.62
C GLN A 768 -23.75 -32.67 100.36
N THR A 769 -22.68 -33.15 99.72
CA THR A 769 -21.73 -34.11 100.31
C THR A 769 -21.00 -33.50 101.50
N ASN A 770 -20.60 -32.22 101.41
CA ASN A 770 -20.00 -31.46 102.50
C ASN A 770 -20.96 -31.31 103.70
N LEU A 771 -22.25 -31.05 103.46
CA LEU A 771 -23.27 -31.00 104.51
C LEU A 771 -23.56 -32.37 105.14
N LEU A 772 -23.61 -33.44 104.33
CA LEU A 772 -23.77 -34.81 104.82
C LEU A 772 -22.59 -35.25 105.67
N ALA A 773 -21.36 -34.95 105.23
CA ALA A 773 -20.13 -35.22 105.97
C ALA A 773 -20.07 -34.43 107.28
N LEU A 774 -20.54 -33.17 107.29
CA LEU A 774 -20.69 -32.39 108.52
C LEU A 774 -21.66 -33.05 109.50
N ASN A 775 -22.85 -33.44 109.04
CA ASN A 775 -23.84 -34.12 109.88
C ASN A 775 -23.31 -35.45 110.43
N ALA A 776 -22.62 -36.24 109.59
CA ALA A 776 -21.98 -37.48 110.01
C ALA A 776 -20.85 -37.24 111.03
N GLY A 777 -20.07 -36.18 110.87
CA GLY A 777 -19.04 -35.77 111.83
C GLY A 777 -19.62 -35.36 113.19
N VAL A 778 -20.75 -34.65 113.19
CA VAL A 778 -21.48 -34.28 114.42
C VAL A 778 -22.03 -35.52 115.13
N GLU A 779 -22.63 -36.46 114.39
CA GLU A 779 -23.18 -37.68 115.00
C GLU A 779 -22.07 -38.65 115.47
N ALA A 780 -20.94 -38.68 114.77
CA ALA A 780 -19.73 -39.39 115.20
C ALA A 780 -19.14 -38.80 116.50
N ALA A 781 -19.14 -37.47 116.65
CA ALA A 781 -18.75 -36.80 117.89
C ALA A 781 -19.74 -37.10 119.04
N ARG A 782 -21.03 -37.23 118.72
CA ARG A 782 -22.10 -37.58 119.66
C ARG A 782 -21.99 -39.03 120.18
N ALA A 783 -21.46 -39.94 119.38
CA ALA A 783 -21.22 -41.34 119.74
C ALA A 783 -19.97 -41.60 120.61
N GLY A 784 -19.17 -40.57 120.90
CA GLY A 784 -18.02 -40.66 121.83
C GLY A 784 -16.89 -41.58 121.33
N GLU A 785 -16.33 -42.42 122.22
CA GLU A 785 -15.20 -43.33 121.89
C GLU A 785 -15.51 -44.29 120.73
N HIS A 786 -16.76 -44.71 120.56
CA HIS A 786 -17.18 -45.62 119.49
C HIS A 786 -17.27 -44.94 118.10
N GLY A 787 -17.30 -43.60 118.05
CA GLY A 787 -17.44 -42.81 116.83
C GLY A 787 -16.13 -42.30 116.22
N LYS A 788 -14.97 -42.49 116.88
CA LYS A 788 -13.67 -41.91 116.44
C LYS A 788 -13.29 -42.26 115.00
N GLY A 789 -13.50 -43.50 114.57
CA GLY A 789 -13.22 -43.92 113.18
C GLY A 789 -14.13 -43.23 112.16
N PHE A 790 -15.42 -43.07 112.48
CA PHE A 790 -16.37 -42.36 111.62
C PHE A 790 -16.10 -40.86 111.55
N ALA A 791 -15.61 -40.24 112.63
CA ALA A 791 -15.24 -38.82 112.65
C ALA A 791 -14.06 -38.50 111.71
N VAL A 792 -13.07 -39.39 111.62
CA VAL A 792 -11.94 -39.25 110.68
C VAL A 792 -12.43 -39.36 109.23
N VAL A 793 -13.24 -40.38 108.92
CA VAL A 793 -13.83 -40.55 107.59
C VAL A 793 -14.70 -39.34 107.20
N ALA A 794 -15.52 -38.83 108.12
CA ALA A 794 -16.35 -37.65 107.89
C ALA A 794 -15.50 -36.40 107.59
N THR A 795 -14.36 -36.21 108.26
CA THR A 795 -13.44 -35.09 108.00
C THR A 795 -12.78 -35.23 106.63
N GLU A 796 -12.38 -36.44 106.24
CA GLU A 796 -11.77 -36.71 104.93
C GLU A 796 -12.77 -36.52 103.77
N VAL A 797 -14.00 -37.05 103.92
CA VAL A 797 -15.09 -36.86 102.94
C VAL A 797 -15.43 -35.38 102.81
N ARG A 798 -15.41 -34.62 103.91
CA ARG A 798 -15.62 -33.17 103.91
C ARG A 798 -14.51 -32.44 103.15
N GLY A 799 -13.24 -32.80 103.40
CA GLY A 799 -12.09 -32.25 102.68
C GLY A 799 -12.14 -32.55 101.18
N LEU A 800 -12.55 -33.76 100.80
CA LEU A 800 -12.75 -34.15 99.40
C LEU A 800 -13.89 -33.35 98.75
N ALA A 801 -15.03 -33.20 99.44
CA ALA A 801 -16.16 -32.43 98.95
C ALA A 801 -15.81 -30.94 98.74
N GLN A 802 -15.03 -30.34 99.65
CA GLN A 802 -14.57 -28.96 99.51
C GLN A 802 -13.63 -28.80 98.30
N ARG A 803 -12.68 -29.74 98.11
CA ARG A 803 -11.79 -29.78 96.93
C ARG A 803 -12.56 -29.96 95.62
N SER A 804 -13.60 -30.80 95.61
CA SER A 804 -14.45 -30.99 94.42
C SER A 804 -15.26 -29.73 94.08
N SER A 805 -15.74 -28.99 95.08
CA SER A 805 -16.45 -27.71 94.87
C SER A 805 -15.52 -26.64 94.32
N GLU A 806 -14.29 -26.56 94.83
CA GLU A 806 -13.27 -25.63 94.35
C GLU A 806 -12.88 -25.93 92.89
N ALA A 807 -12.63 -27.20 92.57
CA ALA A 807 -12.36 -27.64 91.20
C ALA A 807 -13.54 -27.39 90.24
N ALA A 808 -14.79 -27.59 90.70
CA ALA A 808 -15.97 -27.29 89.90
C ALA A 808 -16.07 -25.78 89.57
N LYS A 809 -15.77 -24.90 90.53
CA LYS A 809 -15.70 -23.45 90.30
C LYS A 809 -14.63 -23.05 89.30
N ASP A 810 -13.45 -23.65 89.38
CA ASP A 810 -12.35 -23.39 88.44
C ASP A 810 -12.75 -23.82 87.02
N ILE A 811 -13.36 -25.00 86.87
CA ILE A 811 -13.89 -25.48 85.58
C ILE A 811 -14.97 -24.53 85.05
N ASN A 812 -15.90 -24.05 85.90
CA ASN A 812 -16.97 -23.15 85.46
C ASN A 812 -16.41 -21.80 84.97
N THR A 813 -15.38 -21.29 85.64
CA THR A 813 -14.66 -20.08 85.21
C THR A 813 -14.02 -20.28 83.83
N MET A 814 -13.39 -21.44 83.61
CA MET A 814 -12.77 -21.79 82.33
C MET A 814 -13.81 -21.96 81.21
N ILE A 815 -14.94 -22.63 81.48
CA ILE A 815 -16.04 -22.78 80.50
C ILE A 815 -16.64 -21.43 80.12
N THR A 816 -16.81 -20.54 81.10
CA THR A 816 -17.35 -19.19 80.86
C THR A 816 -16.42 -18.40 79.93
N SER A 817 -15.11 -18.41 80.21
CA SER A 817 -14.09 -17.79 79.35
C SER A 817 -14.09 -18.39 77.93
N THR A 818 -14.12 -19.73 77.82
CA THR A 818 -14.18 -20.43 76.52
C THR A 818 -15.44 -20.05 75.74
N ARG A 819 -16.60 -19.91 76.40
CA ARG A 819 -17.84 -19.48 75.76
C ARG A 819 -17.73 -18.06 75.21
N GLU A 820 -17.15 -17.13 75.97
CA GLU A 820 -16.90 -15.76 75.48
C GLU A 820 -16.00 -15.76 74.24
N GLN A 821 -14.97 -16.61 74.21
CA GLN A 821 -14.09 -16.75 73.03
C GLN A 821 -14.83 -17.34 71.82
N ILE A 822 -15.68 -18.36 72.01
CA ILE A 822 -16.49 -18.94 70.93
C ILE A 822 -17.46 -17.91 70.35
N VAL A 823 -18.12 -17.10 71.19
CA VAL A 823 -19.03 -16.05 70.72
C VAL A 823 -18.27 -15.00 69.91
N LYS A 824 -17.10 -14.55 70.39
CA LYS A 824 -16.24 -13.62 69.63
C LYS A 824 -15.80 -14.22 68.29
N GLY A 825 -15.37 -15.48 68.27
CA GLY A 825 -15.00 -16.19 67.05
C GLY A 825 -16.16 -16.33 66.06
N ALA A 826 -17.37 -16.64 66.55
CA ALA A 826 -18.57 -16.73 65.71
C ALA A 826 -18.92 -15.39 65.04
N VAL A 827 -18.73 -14.27 65.74
CA VAL A 827 -18.89 -12.92 65.17
C VAL A 827 -17.88 -12.68 64.05
N GLN A 828 -16.59 -12.96 64.26
CA GLN A 828 -15.55 -12.77 63.25
C GLN A 828 -15.78 -13.63 61.99
N VAL A 829 -16.19 -14.90 62.17
CA VAL A 829 -16.50 -15.80 61.04
C VAL A 829 -17.73 -15.28 60.25
N LYS A 830 -18.73 -14.72 60.93
CA LYS A 830 -19.89 -14.09 60.29
C LYS A 830 -19.53 -12.82 59.52
N GLU A 831 -18.62 -12.00 60.05
CA GLU A 831 -18.08 -10.83 59.35
C GLU A 831 -17.33 -11.25 58.07
N ALA A 832 -16.51 -12.31 58.14
CA ALA A 832 -15.84 -12.87 56.97
C ALA A 832 -16.84 -13.36 55.90
N GLY A 833 -17.96 -13.99 56.31
CA GLY A 833 -19.02 -14.40 55.39
C GLY A 833 -19.72 -13.21 54.71
N THR A 834 -19.86 -12.09 55.43
CA THR A 834 -20.42 -10.84 54.87
C THR A 834 -19.45 -10.21 53.87
N ALA A 835 -18.15 -10.19 54.17
CA ALA A 835 -17.11 -9.72 53.25
C ALA A 835 -17.07 -10.54 51.95
N LEU A 836 -17.15 -11.87 52.04
CA LEU A 836 -17.25 -12.76 50.88
C LEU A 836 -18.48 -12.47 50.01
N SER A 837 -19.62 -12.12 50.62
CA SER A 837 -20.81 -11.72 49.88
C SER A 837 -20.59 -10.43 49.09
N GLY A 838 -19.81 -9.49 49.64
CA GLY A 838 -19.36 -8.30 48.92
C GLY A 838 -18.44 -8.61 47.74
N ILE A 839 -17.48 -9.53 47.91
CA ILE A 839 -16.59 -10.00 46.84
C ILE A 839 -17.38 -10.64 45.68
N LEU A 840 -18.38 -11.47 46.00
CA LEU A 840 -19.25 -12.08 45.00
C LEU A 840 -20.03 -11.04 44.18
N ALA A 841 -20.47 -9.93 44.82
CA ALA A 841 -21.09 -8.82 44.12
C ALA A 841 -20.11 -8.12 43.16
N PHE A 842 -18.87 -7.89 43.59
CA PHE A 842 -17.81 -7.32 42.74
C PHE A 842 -17.52 -8.19 41.51
N PHE A 843 -17.43 -9.51 41.65
CA PHE A 843 -17.26 -10.39 40.49
C PHE A 843 -18.39 -10.26 39.47
N GLN A 844 -19.63 -10.09 39.95
CA GLN A 844 -20.79 -9.95 39.09
C GLN A 844 -20.77 -8.63 38.30
N GLU A 845 -20.29 -7.55 38.92
CA GLU A 845 -20.06 -6.26 38.27
C GLU A 845 -18.92 -6.32 37.24
N ILE A 846 -17.80 -6.95 37.60
CA ILE A 846 -16.65 -7.13 36.70
C ILE A 846 -17.05 -7.95 35.46
N SER A 847 -17.76 -9.07 35.62
CA SER A 847 -18.28 -9.84 34.48
C SER A 847 -19.18 -9.00 33.57
N SER A 848 -20.00 -8.11 34.13
CA SER A 848 -20.80 -7.18 33.32
C SER A 848 -19.95 -6.21 32.50
N HIS A 849 -18.85 -5.69 33.07
CA HIS A 849 -17.92 -4.83 32.35
C HIS A 849 -17.17 -5.58 31.25
N ILE A 850 -16.73 -6.80 31.52
CA ILE A 850 -16.05 -7.65 30.54
C ILE A 850 -16.97 -7.96 29.36
N ALA A 851 -18.25 -8.26 29.62
CA ALA A 851 -19.24 -8.46 28.57
C ALA A 851 -19.42 -7.20 27.69
N ALA A 852 -19.42 -6.01 28.30
CA ALA A 852 -19.47 -4.74 27.57
C ALA A 852 -18.21 -4.51 26.71
N ILE A 853 -17.02 -4.82 27.24
CA ILE A 853 -15.76 -4.73 26.49
C ILE A 853 -15.76 -5.68 25.30
N SER A 854 -16.18 -6.93 25.49
CA SER A 854 -16.27 -7.92 24.41
C SER A 854 -17.22 -7.47 23.30
N SER A 855 -18.39 -6.93 23.67
CA SER A 855 -19.34 -6.37 22.71
C SER A 855 -18.76 -5.18 21.94
N ALA A 856 -18.11 -4.24 22.63
CA ALA A 856 -17.49 -3.07 22.01
C ALA A 856 -16.35 -3.47 21.06
N ALA A 857 -15.54 -4.46 21.43
CA ALA A 857 -14.46 -4.99 20.60
C ALA A 857 -15.00 -5.66 19.32
N GLN A 858 -16.11 -6.41 19.42
CA GLN A 858 -16.76 -7.00 18.24
C GLN A 858 -17.33 -5.93 17.30
N GLU A 859 -17.95 -4.88 17.85
CA GLU A 859 -18.48 -3.75 17.07
C GLU A 859 -17.34 -2.95 16.39
N GLN A 860 -16.23 -2.75 17.09
CA GLN A 860 -15.03 -2.15 16.52
C GLN A 860 -14.46 -3.01 15.38
N ALA A 861 -14.34 -4.33 15.54
CA ALA A 861 -13.85 -5.21 14.47
C ALA A 861 -14.76 -5.14 13.22
N ALA A 862 -16.08 -5.13 13.40
CA ALA A 862 -17.04 -4.96 12.30
C ALA A 862 -16.85 -3.62 11.58
N THR A 863 -16.73 -2.52 12.34
CA THR A 863 -16.48 -1.17 11.80
C THR A 863 -15.16 -1.12 11.03
N THR A 864 -14.11 -1.73 11.58
CA THR A 864 -12.77 -1.75 10.99
C THR A 864 -12.76 -2.51 9.65
N SER A 865 -13.52 -3.61 9.57
CA SER A 865 -13.75 -4.36 8.32
C SER A 865 -14.46 -3.52 7.25
N GLU A 866 -15.46 -2.74 7.63
CA GLU A 866 -16.17 -1.82 6.72
C GLU A 866 -15.26 -0.70 6.20
N ILE A 867 -14.44 -0.12 7.08
CA ILE A 867 -13.45 0.90 6.68
C ILE A 867 -12.40 0.28 5.75
N SER A 868 -11.92 -0.93 6.03
CA SER A 868 -10.97 -1.65 5.17
C SER A 868 -11.52 -1.89 3.77
N SER A 869 -12.80 -2.31 3.67
CA SER A 869 -13.51 -2.42 2.39
C SER A 869 -13.57 -1.08 1.65
N THR A 870 -13.91 0.00 2.36
CA THR A 870 -13.97 1.36 1.80
C THR A 870 -12.61 1.82 1.28
N ILE A 871 -11.52 1.53 2.00
CA ILE A 871 -10.15 1.79 1.56
C ILE A 871 -9.85 1.06 0.26
N GLY A 872 -10.25 -0.21 0.11
CA GLY A 872 -10.11 -0.94 -1.14
C GLY A 872 -10.84 -0.27 -2.32
N THR A 873 -12.01 0.31 -2.08
CA THR A 873 -12.73 1.08 -3.11
C THR A 873 -12.03 2.40 -3.48
N LEU A 874 -11.42 3.08 -2.49
CA LEU A 874 -10.66 4.31 -2.69
C LEU A 874 -9.36 4.05 -3.43
N ASP A 875 -8.64 2.97 -3.13
CA ASP A 875 -7.44 2.56 -3.86
C ASP A 875 -7.77 2.31 -5.34
N SER A 876 -8.83 1.54 -5.60
CA SER A 876 -9.33 1.32 -6.97
C SER A 876 -9.71 2.64 -7.68
N ALA A 877 -10.28 3.61 -6.95
CA ALA A 877 -10.59 4.92 -7.50
C ALA A 877 -9.32 5.76 -7.79
N MET A 878 -8.29 5.67 -6.94
CA MET A 878 -7.00 6.33 -7.17
C MET A 878 -6.29 5.78 -8.39
N GLN A 879 -6.29 4.46 -8.58
CA GLN A 879 -5.71 3.82 -9.78
C GLN A 879 -6.44 4.26 -11.06
N ARG A 880 -7.78 4.31 -11.03
CA ARG A 880 -8.57 4.84 -12.16
C ARG A 880 -8.29 6.31 -12.44
N ASN A 881 -8.13 7.12 -11.40
CA ASN A 881 -7.76 8.53 -11.55
C ASN A 881 -6.39 8.68 -12.20
N ALA A 882 -5.39 7.91 -11.74
CA ALA A 882 -4.05 7.91 -12.33
C ALA A 882 -4.08 7.55 -13.82
N ALA A 883 -4.84 6.52 -14.19
CA ALA A 883 -5.04 6.14 -15.60
C ALA A 883 -5.74 7.25 -16.41
N ALA A 884 -6.82 7.83 -15.87
CA ALA A 884 -7.55 8.92 -16.54
C ALA A 884 -6.69 10.18 -16.75
N PHE A 885 -5.78 10.50 -15.82
CA PHE A 885 -4.86 11.63 -15.99
C PHE A 885 -3.77 11.32 -16.99
N ALA A 886 -3.23 10.10 -17.04
CA ALA A 886 -2.31 9.68 -18.09
C ALA A 886 -2.95 9.80 -19.48
N ASP A 887 -4.20 9.37 -19.63
CA ASP A 887 -4.97 9.54 -20.86
C ASP A 887 -5.19 11.03 -21.22
N SER A 888 -5.53 11.87 -20.23
CA SER A 888 -5.70 13.30 -20.43
C SER A 888 -4.41 14.00 -20.88
N MET A 889 -3.27 13.60 -20.32
CA MET A 889 -1.95 14.09 -20.74
C MET A 889 -1.65 13.68 -22.19
N ALA A 890 -1.96 12.43 -22.57
CA ALA A 890 -1.78 11.94 -23.93
C ALA A 890 -2.67 12.66 -24.96
N VAL A 891 -3.94 12.87 -24.64
CA VAL A 891 -4.89 13.62 -25.50
C VAL A 891 -4.45 15.08 -25.65
N SER A 892 -4.00 15.71 -24.56
CA SER A 892 -3.50 17.08 -24.58
C SER A 892 -2.28 17.23 -25.48
N GLU A 893 -1.33 16.29 -25.41
CA GLU A 893 -0.15 16.29 -26.30
C GLU A 893 -0.54 16.09 -27.78
N GLN A 894 -1.55 15.25 -28.04
CA GLN A 894 -2.08 15.07 -29.38
C GLN A 894 -2.76 16.35 -29.91
N LEU A 895 -3.54 17.05 -29.08
CA LEU A 895 -4.17 18.33 -29.43
C LEU A 895 -3.12 19.41 -29.69
N ARG A 896 -2.06 19.45 -28.88
CA ARG A 896 -0.91 20.36 -29.05
C ARG A 896 -0.25 20.13 -30.41
N THR A 897 0.10 18.89 -30.71
CA THR A 897 0.69 18.49 -32.00
C THR A 897 -0.21 18.87 -33.19
N ARG A 898 -1.51 18.60 -33.11
CA ARG A 898 -2.46 18.97 -34.18
C ARG A 898 -2.60 20.48 -34.35
N SER A 899 -2.59 21.23 -33.25
CA SER A 899 -2.65 22.70 -33.27
C SER A 899 -1.39 23.31 -33.88
N GLU A 900 -0.22 22.77 -33.56
CA GLU A 900 1.06 23.14 -34.20
C GLU A 900 1.05 22.89 -35.71
N VAL A 901 0.49 21.75 -36.15
CA VAL A 901 0.31 21.47 -37.58
C VAL A 901 -0.63 22.47 -38.24
N LEU A 902 -1.78 22.80 -37.63
CA LEU A 902 -2.72 23.79 -38.16
C LEU A 902 -2.09 25.19 -38.25
N LEU A 903 -1.31 25.59 -37.24
CA LEU A 903 -0.55 26.84 -37.25
C LEU A 903 0.50 26.84 -38.36
N GLY A 904 1.23 25.74 -38.54
CA GLY A 904 2.19 25.58 -39.63
C GLY A 904 1.55 25.63 -41.02
N LEU A 905 0.33 25.11 -41.18
CA LEU A 905 -0.45 25.21 -42.42
C LEU A 905 -0.96 26.63 -42.66
N ALA A 906 -1.47 27.31 -41.63
CA ALA A 906 -1.91 28.70 -41.72
C ALA A 906 -0.75 29.65 -42.09
N GLN A 907 0.45 29.40 -41.56
CA GLN A 907 1.67 30.17 -41.88
C GLN A 907 2.12 30.08 -43.33
N ARG A 908 1.66 29.10 -44.11
CA ARG A 908 1.93 29.03 -45.56
C ARG A 908 1.21 30.14 -46.32
N PHE A 909 0.14 30.69 -45.74
CA PHE A 909 -0.60 31.79 -46.32
C PHE A 909 -0.07 33.12 -45.78
N ARG A 910 0.24 34.05 -46.67
CA ARG A 910 0.66 35.40 -46.32
C ARG A 910 -0.59 36.27 -46.16
N THR A 911 -0.88 36.70 -44.94
CA THR A 911 -2.03 37.54 -44.59
C THR A 911 -1.58 38.97 -44.27
N THR A 912 -2.51 39.94 -44.34
CA THR A 912 -2.25 41.37 -44.09
C THR A 912 -1.96 41.68 -42.63
N LYS A 913 -2.38 40.80 -41.70
CA LYS A 913 -1.96 40.81 -40.29
C LYS A 913 -0.98 39.66 -40.07
N THR A 914 0.28 39.98 -39.78
CA THR A 914 1.29 38.96 -39.43
C THR A 914 0.77 38.11 -38.28
N VAL A 915 0.67 36.80 -38.47
CA VAL A 915 0.35 35.83 -37.40
C VAL A 915 1.48 35.93 -36.38
N ALA A 916 1.26 36.73 -35.33
CA ALA A 916 2.27 36.99 -34.31
C ALA A 916 2.51 35.68 -33.55
N ARG A 917 3.73 35.16 -33.66
CA ARG A 917 4.23 34.11 -32.79
C ARG A 917 4.31 34.72 -31.40
N ASN A 918 3.41 34.36 -30.49
CA ASN A 918 3.61 34.70 -29.09
C ASN A 918 4.83 33.88 -28.63
N PRO A 919 5.97 34.51 -28.30
CA PRO A 919 7.11 33.75 -27.82
C PRO A 919 6.70 33.17 -26.48
N VAL A 920 6.69 31.84 -26.37
CA VAL A 920 6.60 31.16 -25.08
C VAL A 920 7.73 31.73 -24.22
N ASP A 921 7.33 32.40 -23.15
CA ASP A 921 8.19 33.10 -22.22
C ASP A 921 9.09 32.10 -21.48
N ARG A 922 10.23 31.75 -22.11
CA ARG A 922 11.26 30.86 -21.54
C ARG A 922 12.01 31.49 -20.36
N GLU A 923 11.76 32.76 -20.04
CA GLU A 923 12.40 33.45 -18.92
C GLU A 923 11.65 33.30 -17.59
N SER A 924 10.36 32.95 -17.60
CA SER A 924 9.57 32.74 -16.38
C SER A 924 9.80 31.38 -15.72
N THR A 925 10.24 30.37 -16.46
CA THR A 925 10.47 29.01 -15.94
C THR A 925 11.84 28.82 -15.29
N LEU A 926 12.82 29.71 -15.56
CA LEU A 926 14.15 29.65 -14.94
C LEU A 926 14.21 30.34 -13.57
N LYS A 927 13.37 31.35 -13.30
CA LYS A 927 13.31 31.99 -11.96
C LYS A 927 12.57 31.16 -10.91
N GLY A 928 11.69 30.26 -11.31
CA GLY A 928 11.03 29.31 -10.40
C GLY A 928 11.91 28.09 -10.04
N ALA A 929 12.85 27.72 -10.92
CA ALA A 929 13.71 26.55 -10.71
C ALA A 929 14.94 26.84 -9.81
N THR A 930 15.38 28.10 -9.71
CA THR A 930 16.53 28.46 -8.85
C THR A 930 16.15 28.74 -7.38
N ALA A 931 14.86 28.86 -7.05
CA ALA A 931 14.41 29.05 -5.68
C ALA A 931 14.21 27.72 -4.90
N ASN A 932 14.23 26.57 -5.58
CA ASN A 932 13.91 25.26 -4.99
C ASN A 932 15.13 24.33 -4.85
N VAL A 933 16.35 24.89 -4.94
CA VAL A 933 17.62 24.18 -4.66
C VAL A 933 18.24 24.66 -3.33
N ALA A 934 17.49 25.44 -2.52
CA ALA A 934 17.96 25.96 -1.23
C ALA A 934 16.95 25.81 -0.08
N ALA A 935 16.07 24.80 -0.10
CA ALA A 935 15.22 24.44 1.04
C ALA A 935 15.08 22.92 1.14
#